data_AF-A0A379PP43-F1
#
_entry.id   AF-A0A379PP43-F1
#
_cell.length_a   1.000
_cell.length_b   1.000
_cell.length_c   1.000
_cell.angle_alpha   90.00
_cell.angle_beta   90.00
_cell.angle_gamma   90.00
#
_symmetry.space_group_name_H-M   'P 1'
#
loop_
_entity.id
_entity.type
_entity.pdbx_description
1 polymer ?
#
loop_
_entity_poly.entity_id
_entity_poly.type
_entity_poly.pdbx_seq_one_letter_code
_entity_poly.pdbx_strand_id
1 'polypeptide(L)'
;MQLETSLQIDALRTRAAVEDRLVEMASAGNYLRSPELTQRVSEIWQASDGEGGCTSEVFVEGIFPAADGGASLNDLVTRGVVAPALRDQLARTRMLPPARRLYEHQRLAIEIAATAPRPPVVVIRAGTGLGKTESFLLPLLNRALGQPRRAPARGVRAIVLYPMNALVNDQVQRLHGWLHGQSDCRLFHFTGETPEDDKDADRKGYPRWDDGSRLRTRVQARANPPDILVTNYSMLEYMLIRPQDAPFFGADLEAVVLDEMHLYSGTLAAEIALLLRRVLLRAGRRPDEVMFLGASATLGGDLRAFSADLFTRDQTDVTVIEGRRSRPVFAEAVPPAASLSPPGVPEPAPDRPFLVADGLVEDAALAAEVVAACRPLTEAAAKAAPEPRPAAALAAVLERAPAVHRLQELLWRRTEARDVAPLGELARELWGDNGPAARAATERLLRLGARARMDADALPVLPHKLHFLARAPLGPTVCLNPSCGHDHGYRYPGAGPVLGGHHEHCPACRTQTLPLARCTSCGETVLAATFSQADNRFRPLRDWRDRDPEDEVEEGGQQTFFLAPTGAGADTEPYQLTDGLREPSGSFAWLRPHTACPNCGEEEPTFALIRSGDDNALGIVAETALASMPPMPSDDRNWKPAGGRRLIAFSDSRQSAARLGPALTATHERQMCRSIIAATLHEARNADRVVARIRLEISRAQEDLEAEDDPEERGILQERLDELQARLRAAEAGGQMDDWLRRLRSNPRVAEIFSRETGVTHKLDTWNQEAWERNAAEVRRRLDVVLAREFGVPSPATLNLETIGLAEVVYPSIDSLPMPAALRVRLPDGETAHRLEEAWPRFLAGMLDMVRLSRCVTFGSAELDISASVFPVGKWMSLNATGPFLVSMLPGSARDTRRVRFARGVLQAAGCSPEAAEELHLLALEVAFNQLLDAAASQTLPWLEQEDRQSGPQVAVPAIRVRFFGLSLRPPREVFRCRVTGAVWPRAVLGCAPIRGVTGTFEPVTCQSALNWDPRSARKRDPLVRCVEGAFRRGS
;
A
#
# COMPACT_ATOMS: atom_id res chain seq x y z
N MET A 1 10.07 7.33 7.63
CA MET A 1 10.49 5.92 7.55
C MET A 1 12.01 5.88 7.49
N GLN A 2 12.67 5.26 8.47
CA GLN A 2 14.13 5.09 8.39
C GLN A 2 14.41 3.91 7.46
N LEU A 3 15.15 4.14 6.39
CA LEU A 3 15.54 3.10 5.46
C LEU A 3 16.60 2.20 6.12
N GLU A 4 16.43 0.87 6.04
CA GLU A 4 17.42 -0.07 6.53
C GLU A 4 18.68 -0.06 5.66
N THR A 5 19.88 0.06 6.25
CA THR A 5 21.14 -0.05 5.49
C THR A 5 21.61 -1.49 5.31
N SER A 6 21.03 -2.40 6.11
CA SER A 6 21.26 -3.85 6.08
C SER A 6 21.02 -4.44 4.69
N LEU A 7 21.89 -5.38 4.29
CA LEU A 7 21.71 -6.20 3.09
C LEU A 7 20.83 -7.44 3.32
N GLN A 8 20.26 -7.60 4.51
CA GLN A 8 19.27 -8.61 4.84
C GLN A 8 18.06 -7.99 5.52
N ILE A 9 16.89 -8.56 5.24
CA ILE A 9 15.66 -8.22 5.95
C ILE A 9 15.72 -8.74 7.39
N ASP A 10 15.38 -7.89 8.35
CA ASP A 10 15.00 -8.30 9.71
C ASP A 10 13.50 -8.58 9.72
N ALA A 11 13.12 -9.85 9.81
CA ALA A 11 11.72 -10.25 9.68
C ALA A 11 10.86 -9.82 10.87
N LEU A 12 11.43 -9.81 12.08
CA LEU A 12 10.72 -9.41 13.30
C LEU A 12 10.47 -7.90 13.30
N ARG A 13 11.48 -7.11 12.95
CA ARG A 13 11.36 -5.67 12.81
C ARG A 13 10.42 -5.28 11.67
N THR A 14 10.49 -5.98 10.54
CA THR A 14 9.58 -5.74 9.41
C THR A 14 8.14 -6.01 9.80
N ARG A 15 7.87 -7.14 10.47
CA ARG A 15 6.54 -7.47 10.98
C ARG A 15 6.04 -6.38 11.93
N ALA A 16 6.84 -5.99 12.93
CA ALA A 16 6.48 -4.95 13.88
C ALA A 16 6.17 -3.62 13.18
N ALA A 17 7.00 -3.21 12.21
CA ALA A 17 6.77 -1.99 11.43
C ALA A 17 5.47 -2.04 10.61
N VAL A 18 5.13 -3.22 10.04
CA VAL A 18 3.87 -3.41 9.31
C VAL A 18 2.68 -3.31 10.28
N GLU A 19 2.75 -3.99 11.42
CA GLU A 19 1.73 -3.95 12.47
C GLU A 19 1.49 -2.53 12.97
N ASP A 20 2.56 -1.83 13.38
CA ASP A 20 2.51 -0.44 13.83
C ASP A 20 1.84 0.45 12.79
N ARG A 21 2.22 0.35 11.51
CA ARG A 21 1.63 1.19 10.46
C ARG A 21 0.18 0.85 10.13
N LEU A 22 -0.24 -0.42 10.25
CA LEU A 22 -1.64 -0.82 10.09
C LEU A 22 -2.49 -0.29 11.25
N VAL A 23 -2.00 -0.43 12.48
CA VAL A 23 -2.65 0.08 13.71
C VAL A 23 -2.74 1.60 13.68
N GLU A 24 -1.65 2.30 13.35
CA GLU A 24 -1.62 3.75 13.17
C GLU A 24 -2.60 4.19 12.07
N MET A 25 -2.65 3.45 10.95
CA MET A 25 -3.59 3.75 9.88
C MET A 25 -5.03 3.70 10.37
N ALA A 26 -5.42 2.58 10.98
CA ALA A 26 -6.78 2.40 11.43
C ALA A 26 -7.15 3.38 12.55
N SER A 27 -6.23 3.66 13.47
CA SER A 27 -6.45 4.62 14.56
C SER A 27 -6.69 6.03 14.03
N ALA A 28 -5.86 6.50 13.07
CA ALA A 28 -6.02 7.82 12.49
C ALA A 28 -7.22 7.94 11.55
N GLY A 29 -7.50 6.87 10.78
CA GLY A 29 -8.67 6.80 9.92
C GLY A 29 -9.96 6.73 10.72
N ASN A 30 -9.90 6.12 11.91
CA ASN A 30 -11.02 5.89 12.81
C ASN A 30 -10.86 6.56 14.17
N TYR A 31 -10.54 7.85 14.16
CA TYR A 31 -10.47 8.67 15.38
C TYR A 31 -11.69 8.45 16.27
N LEU A 32 -11.43 8.10 17.55
CA LEU A 32 -12.42 7.95 18.60
C LEU A 32 -12.22 9.03 19.65
N ARG A 33 -13.32 9.50 20.24
CA ARG A 33 -13.29 10.57 21.24
C ARG A 33 -12.74 10.10 22.59
N SER A 34 -13.04 8.87 23.02
CA SER A 34 -12.54 8.30 24.28
C SER A 34 -11.10 7.80 24.13
N PRO A 35 -10.14 8.31 24.93
CA PRO A 35 -8.77 7.81 24.94
C PRO A 35 -8.67 6.33 25.36
N GLU A 36 -9.46 5.92 26.35
CA GLU A 36 -9.45 4.55 26.88
C GLU A 36 -9.97 3.54 25.85
N LEU A 37 -11.04 3.90 25.13
CA LEU A 37 -11.54 3.09 24.03
C LEU A 37 -10.54 3.06 22.86
N THR A 38 -9.89 4.19 22.55
CA THR A 38 -8.83 4.24 21.52
C THR A 38 -7.69 3.28 21.85
N GLN A 39 -7.25 3.29 23.11
CA GLN A 39 -6.22 2.37 23.59
C GLN A 39 -6.69 0.91 23.46
N ARG A 40 -7.90 0.59 23.93
CA ARG A 40 -8.45 -0.78 23.83
C ARG A 40 -8.52 -1.27 22.38
N VAL A 41 -8.99 -0.44 21.47
CA VAL A 41 -9.10 -0.81 20.04
C VAL A 41 -7.71 -1.00 19.42
N SER A 42 -6.73 -0.19 19.82
CA SER A 42 -5.33 -0.36 19.39
C SER A 42 -4.73 -1.67 19.91
N GLU A 43 -4.99 -2.02 21.18
CA GLU A 43 -4.57 -3.30 21.78
C GLU A 43 -5.17 -4.49 21.05
N ILE A 44 -6.45 -4.44 20.67
CA ILE A 44 -7.11 -5.47 19.85
C ILE A 44 -6.37 -5.66 18.52
N TRP A 45 -5.99 -4.57 17.86
CA TRP A 45 -5.31 -4.63 16.57
C TRP A 45 -3.85 -5.08 16.65
N GLN A 46 -3.20 -4.89 17.81
CA GLN A 46 -1.84 -5.38 18.14
C GLN A 46 -1.83 -6.79 18.74
N ALA A 47 -3.00 -7.33 19.10
CA ALA A 47 -3.13 -8.65 19.69
C ALA A 47 -2.81 -9.76 18.67
N SER A 48 -2.94 -11.01 19.11
CA SER A 48 -2.80 -12.16 18.21
C SER A 48 -3.92 -12.22 17.17
N ASP A 49 -3.70 -12.91 16.04
CA ASP A 49 -4.70 -13.07 14.97
C ASP A 49 -6.07 -13.57 15.50
N GLY A 50 -6.04 -14.52 16.45
CA GLY A 50 -7.25 -15.08 17.08
C GLY A 50 -8.04 -14.09 17.94
N GLU A 51 -7.45 -12.96 18.31
CA GLU A 51 -8.06 -11.92 19.16
C GLU A 51 -8.42 -10.64 18.35
N GLY A 52 -8.33 -10.71 17.01
CA GLY A 52 -8.61 -9.57 16.13
C GLY A 52 -7.37 -8.80 15.67
N GLY A 53 -6.18 -9.32 15.95
CA GLY A 53 -4.89 -8.75 15.54
C GLY A 53 -4.75 -8.58 14.03
N CYS A 54 -3.89 -7.64 13.61
CA CYS A 54 -3.71 -7.31 12.19
C CYS A 54 -2.62 -8.14 11.51
N THR A 55 -1.68 -8.70 12.28
CA THR A 55 -0.58 -9.49 11.76
C THR A 55 -0.49 -10.86 12.44
N SER A 56 -0.06 -11.86 11.68
CA SER A 56 0.28 -13.16 12.23
C SER A 56 1.68 -13.15 12.84
N GLU A 57 2.04 -14.25 13.53
CA GLU A 57 3.45 -14.53 13.76
C GLU A 57 4.21 -14.80 12.46
N VAL A 58 5.54 -14.68 12.51
CA VAL A 58 6.41 -15.14 11.41
C VAL A 58 6.42 -16.66 11.46
N PHE A 59 6.05 -17.29 10.35
CA PHE A 59 6.13 -18.71 10.13
C PHE A 59 7.37 -19.05 9.29
N VAL A 60 8.01 -20.16 9.60
CA VAL A 60 9.25 -20.61 8.97
C VAL A 60 8.99 -21.94 8.27
N GLU A 61 9.24 -21.97 6.96
CA GLU A 61 9.18 -23.18 6.13
C GLU A 61 10.59 -23.59 5.70
N GLY A 62 11.00 -24.83 5.99
CA GLY A 62 12.27 -25.38 5.48
C GLY A 62 12.21 -25.71 3.99
N ILE A 63 13.24 -25.30 3.23
CA ILE A 63 13.37 -25.58 1.79
C ILE A 63 14.48 -26.61 1.56
N PHE A 64 14.18 -27.89 1.60
CA PHE A 64 15.19 -28.92 1.38
C PHE A 64 15.33 -29.28 -0.11
N PRO A 65 16.55 -29.62 -0.59
CA PRO A 65 16.76 -30.05 -1.96
C PRO A 65 15.96 -31.31 -2.27
N ALA A 66 15.66 -31.52 -3.55
CA ALA A 66 15.10 -32.78 -4.00
C ALA A 66 16.14 -33.91 -3.89
N ALA A 67 15.66 -35.14 -3.70
CA ALA A 67 16.49 -36.33 -3.61
C ALA A 67 17.30 -36.52 -4.89
N ASP A 68 18.58 -36.87 -4.74
CA ASP A 68 19.48 -37.21 -5.84
C ASP A 68 18.98 -38.50 -6.52
N GLY A 69 18.85 -38.47 -7.85
CA GLY A 69 18.41 -39.62 -8.64
C GLY A 69 19.51 -40.64 -8.92
N GLY A 70 20.78 -40.34 -8.62
CA GLY A 70 21.93 -41.23 -8.78
C GLY A 70 22.42 -41.39 -10.23
N ALA A 71 21.88 -40.63 -11.18
CA ALA A 71 22.29 -40.66 -12.59
C ALA A 71 22.26 -39.27 -13.22
N SER A 72 23.20 -39.03 -14.13
CA SER A 72 23.27 -37.87 -15.00
C SER A 72 22.70 -38.18 -16.39
N LEU A 73 22.56 -37.17 -17.24
CA LEU A 73 22.16 -37.39 -18.64
C LEU A 73 23.19 -38.26 -19.39
N ASN A 74 24.48 -38.12 -19.07
CA ASN A 74 25.52 -38.98 -19.63
C ASN A 74 25.25 -40.47 -19.32
N ASP A 75 24.95 -40.78 -18.06
CA ASP A 75 24.67 -42.14 -17.62
C ASP A 75 23.44 -42.72 -18.33
N LEU A 76 22.39 -41.90 -18.51
CA LEU A 76 21.15 -42.34 -19.17
C LEU A 76 21.32 -42.55 -20.68
N VAL A 77 22.18 -41.78 -21.34
CA VAL A 77 22.56 -42.02 -22.74
C VAL A 77 23.37 -43.31 -22.87
N THR A 78 24.33 -43.55 -21.97
CA THR A 78 25.12 -44.79 -21.95
C THR A 78 24.23 -46.02 -21.71
N ARG A 79 23.16 -45.90 -20.93
CA ARG A 79 22.14 -46.94 -20.71
C ARG A 79 21.17 -47.12 -21.88
N GLY A 80 21.24 -46.29 -22.93
CA GLY A 80 20.33 -46.33 -24.07
C GLY A 80 18.91 -45.84 -23.78
N VAL A 81 18.69 -45.14 -22.66
CA VAL A 81 17.37 -44.60 -22.27
C VAL A 81 17.12 -43.24 -22.93
N VAL A 82 18.17 -42.42 -23.06
CA VAL A 82 18.08 -41.05 -23.57
C VAL A 82 18.81 -40.93 -24.90
N ALA A 83 18.24 -40.18 -25.84
CA ALA A 83 18.83 -39.92 -27.14
C ALA A 83 20.11 -39.07 -27.00
N PRO A 84 21.22 -39.43 -27.68
CA PRO A 84 22.44 -38.62 -27.69
C PRO A 84 22.22 -37.17 -28.11
N ALA A 85 21.28 -36.93 -29.04
CA ALA A 85 20.91 -35.61 -29.54
C ALA A 85 20.45 -34.64 -28.43
N LEU A 86 19.70 -35.12 -27.43
CA LEU A 86 19.28 -34.29 -26.30
C LEU A 86 20.49 -33.87 -25.45
N ARG A 87 21.35 -34.83 -25.09
CA ARG A 87 22.58 -34.57 -24.33
C ARG A 87 23.45 -33.55 -25.06
N ASP A 88 23.68 -33.75 -26.35
CA ASP A 88 24.54 -32.88 -27.16
C ASP A 88 24.00 -31.45 -27.26
N GLN A 89 22.68 -31.32 -27.40
CA GLN A 89 22.04 -30.01 -27.43
C GLN A 89 22.16 -29.27 -26.10
N LEU A 90 21.90 -29.94 -24.97
CA LEU A 90 22.01 -29.32 -23.65
C LEU A 90 23.47 -29.03 -23.24
N ALA A 91 24.42 -29.85 -23.70
CA ALA A 91 25.85 -29.59 -23.56
C ALA A 91 26.27 -28.32 -24.31
N ARG A 92 25.81 -28.18 -25.56
CA ARG A 92 26.12 -27.05 -26.44
C ARG A 92 25.60 -25.73 -25.88
N THR A 93 24.37 -25.70 -25.39
CA THR A 93 23.77 -24.48 -24.81
C THR A 93 24.25 -24.17 -23.40
N ARG A 94 24.93 -25.14 -22.74
CA ARG A 94 25.38 -25.07 -21.34
C ARG A 94 24.26 -24.79 -20.34
N MET A 95 23.00 -24.94 -20.75
CA MET A 95 21.83 -24.69 -19.90
C MET A 95 21.59 -25.80 -18.87
N LEU A 96 22.02 -27.02 -19.18
CA LEU A 96 22.02 -28.15 -18.25
C LEU A 96 23.28 -29.00 -18.50
N PRO A 97 24.31 -28.93 -17.62
CA PRO A 97 25.52 -29.71 -17.80
C PRO A 97 25.21 -31.22 -17.86
N PRO A 98 25.68 -31.97 -18.88
CA PRO A 98 25.35 -33.39 -19.03
C PRO A 98 25.79 -34.29 -17.86
N ALA A 99 26.82 -33.87 -17.12
CA ALA A 99 27.34 -34.54 -15.94
C ALA A 99 26.58 -34.20 -14.65
N ARG A 100 25.68 -33.20 -14.68
CA ARG A 100 24.83 -32.87 -13.53
C ARG A 100 23.94 -34.07 -13.20
N ARG A 101 23.93 -34.46 -11.92
CA ARG A 101 23.00 -35.48 -11.42
C ARG A 101 21.57 -34.95 -11.49
N LEU A 102 20.69 -35.75 -12.05
CA LEU A 102 19.26 -35.46 -12.08
C LEU A 102 18.66 -35.76 -10.71
N TYR A 103 17.63 -35.01 -10.32
CA TYR A 103 16.83 -35.39 -9.16
C TYR A 103 16.06 -36.70 -9.45
N GLU A 104 15.68 -37.43 -8.40
CA GLU A 104 14.98 -38.71 -8.50
C GLU A 104 13.75 -38.60 -9.42
N HIS A 105 12.92 -37.58 -9.23
CA HIS A 105 11.71 -37.38 -10.04
C HIS A 105 11.99 -36.97 -11.48
N GLN A 106 13.10 -36.27 -11.76
CA GLN A 106 13.53 -35.94 -13.12
C GLN A 106 14.00 -37.19 -13.87
N ARG A 107 14.84 -38.01 -13.23
CA ARG A 107 15.33 -39.27 -13.77
C ARG A 107 14.17 -40.24 -14.03
N LEU A 108 13.29 -40.44 -13.06
CA LEU A 108 12.14 -41.34 -13.20
C LEU A 108 11.21 -40.90 -14.34
N ALA A 109 10.94 -39.60 -14.47
CA ALA A 109 10.05 -39.11 -15.51
C ALA A 109 10.58 -39.40 -16.93
N ILE A 110 11.87 -39.16 -17.19
CA ILE A 110 12.47 -39.45 -18.50
C ILE A 110 12.62 -40.95 -18.75
N GLU A 111 12.96 -41.75 -17.74
CA GLU A 111 13.04 -43.21 -17.86
C GLU A 111 11.68 -43.83 -18.20
N ILE A 112 10.62 -43.45 -17.47
CA ILE A 112 9.25 -43.95 -17.71
C ILE A 112 8.78 -43.54 -19.10
N ALA A 113 8.96 -42.27 -19.47
CA ALA A 113 8.55 -41.78 -20.79
C ALA A 113 9.30 -42.46 -21.95
N ALA A 114 10.56 -42.83 -21.75
CA ALA A 114 11.39 -43.47 -22.77
C ALA A 114 11.14 -44.99 -22.87
N THR A 115 10.81 -45.66 -21.77
CA THR A 115 10.75 -47.14 -21.72
C THR A 115 9.34 -47.71 -21.71
N ALA A 116 8.30 -46.90 -21.47
CA ALA A 116 6.93 -47.37 -21.43
C ALA A 116 6.52 -48.01 -22.78
N PRO A 117 5.82 -49.16 -22.77
CA PRO A 117 5.42 -49.88 -23.99
C PRO A 117 4.42 -49.09 -24.84
N ARG A 118 3.74 -48.11 -24.24
CA ARG A 118 2.83 -47.16 -24.89
C ARG A 118 2.98 -45.77 -24.23
N PRO A 119 2.55 -44.70 -24.90
CA PRO A 119 2.63 -43.35 -24.36
C PRO A 119 2.02 -43.23 -22.94
N PRO A 120 2.83 -42.91 -21.91
CA PRO A 120 2.37 -42.91 -20.52
C PRO A 120 1.69 -41.59 -20.14
N VAL A 121 0.99 -41.61 -19.00
CA VAL A 121 0.61 -40.40 -18.27
C VAL A 121 1.54 -40.27 -17.07
N VAL A 122 2.40 -39.26 -17.04
CA VAL A 122 3.35 -39.03 -15.94
C VAL A 122 3.00 -37.74 -15.23
N VAL A 123 2.70 -37.81 -13.94
CA VAL A 123 2.33 -36.65 -13.13
C VAL A 123 3.33 -36.48 -12.00
N ILE A 124 4.00 -35.32 -11.97
CA ILE A 124 5.00 -34.98 -10.98
C ILE A 124 4.36 -34.16 -9.87
N ARG A 125 4.40 -34.69 -8.65
CA ARG A 125 4.05 -33.94 -7.44
C ARG A 125 5.33 -33.52 -6.74
N ALA A 126 5.68 -32.24 -6.81
CA ALA A 126 6.86 -31.71 -6.12
C ALA A 126 6.69 -30.23 -5.76
N GLY A 127 7.35 -29.77 -4.68
CA GLY A 127 7.33 -28.36 -4.28
C GLY A 127 7.93 -27.42 -5.34
N THR A 128 7.53 -26.15 -5.31
CA THR A 128 8.09 -25.10 -6.18
C THR A 128 9.60 -24.96 -5.95
N GLY A 129 10.37 -24.84 -7.03
CA GLY A 129 11.84 -24.75 -6.98
C GLY A 129 12.58 -26.09 -6.91
N LEU A 130 11.87 -27.23 -6.87
CA LEU A 130 12.49 -28.57 -6.86
C LEU A 130 12.75 -29.15 -8.26
N GLY A 131 12.79 -28.30 -9.29
CA GLY A 131 13.08 -28.73 -10.66
C GLY A 131 11.97 -29.56 -11.32
N LYS A 132 10.70 -29.18 -11.12
CA LYS A 132 9.53 -29.80 -11.77
C LYS A 132 9.55 -29.63 -13.29
N THR A 133 10.01 -28.46 -13.75
CA THR A 133 10.03 -28.09 -15.16
C THR A 133 10.84 -29.08 -15.99
N GLU A 134 12.02 -29.46 -15.51
CA GLU A 134 12.90 -30.42 -16.16
C GLU A 134 12.26 -31.81 -16.26
N SER A 135 11.41 -32.19 -15.31
CA SER A 135 10.74 -33.50 -15.31
C SER A 135 9.76 -33.69 -16.45
N PHE A 136 9.21 -32.61 -17.03
CA PHE A 136 8.37 -32.72 -18.23
C PHE A 136 9.07 -32.23 -19.50
N LEU A 137 10.02 -31.29 -19.41
CA LEU A 137 10.78 -30.83 -20.58
C LEU A 137 11.78 -31.88 -21.07
N LEU A 138 12.49 -32.57 -20.17
CA LEU A 138 13.49 -33.58 -20.56
C LEU A 138 12.84 -34.74 -21.34
N PRO A 139 11.73 -35.36 -20.89
CA PRO A 139 11.05 -36.38 -21.68
C PRO A 139 10.53 -35.88 -23.04
N LEU A 140 9.93 -34.69 -23.05
CA LEU A 140 9.38 -34.08 -24.27
C LEU A 140 10.48 -33.84 -25.31
N LEU A 141 11.60 -33.25 -24.89
CA LEU A 141 12.73 -32.97 -25.77
C LEU A 141 13.49 -34.22 -26.19
N ASN A 142 13.59 -35.23 -25.31
CA ASN A 142 14.16 -36.53 -25.65
C ASN A 142 13.44 -37.13 -26.86
N ARG A 143 12.12 -37.04 -26.87
CA ARG A 143 11.29 -37.53 -27.98
C ARG A 143 11.39 -36.63 -29.22
N ALA A 144 11.31 -35.31 -29.03
CA ALA A 144 11.37 -34.35 -30.13
C ALA A 144 12.69 -34.41 -30.92
N LEU A 145 13.83 -34.40 -30.21
CA LEU A 145 15.18 -34.41 -30.79
C LEU A 145 15.65 -35.82 -31.16
N GLY A 146 15.24 -36.85 -30.42
CA GLY A 146 15.61 -38.23 -30.71
C GLY A 146 14.90 -38.81 -31.93
N GLN A 147 13.76 -38.23 -32.32
CA GLN A 147 12.97 -38.64 -33.48
C GLN A 147 12.66 -37.42 -34.35
N PRO A 148 13.58 -36.99 -35.23
CA PRO A 148 13.36 -35.83 -36.08
C PRO A 148 12.10 -35.98 -36.96
N ARG A 149 11.34 -34.89 -37.11
CA ARG A 149 10.08 -34.90 -37.85
C ARG A 149 10.31 -35.19 -39.34
N ARG A 150 9.43 -36.00 -39.96
CA ARG A 150 9.40 -36.22 -41.42
C ARG A 150 8.55 -35.13 -42.10
N ALA A 151 9.01 -34.61 -43.24
CA ALA A 151 8.25 -33.63 -44.02
C ALA A 151 7.21 -34.31 -44.93
N PRO A 152 6.03 -33.68 -45.19
CA PRO A 152 5.55 -32.43 -44.61
C PRO A 152 4.97 -32.61 -43.18
N ALA A 153 5.07 -31.58 -42.36
CA ALA A 153 4.52 -31.59 -41.00
C ALA A 153 2.99 -31.66 -41.00
N ARG A 154 2.41 -32.50 -40.14
CA ARG A 154 0.96 -32.67 -39.97
C ARG A 154 0.52 -32.17 -38.59
N GLY A 155 0.67 -30.87 -38.35
CA GLY A 155 0.37 -30.24 -37.06
C GLY A 155 1.56 -30.20 -36.11
N VAL A 156 1.32 -29.77 -34.88
CA VAL A 156 2.33 -29.70 -33.81
C VAL A 156 2.59 -31.09 -33.21
N ARG A 157 3.79 -31.32 -32.67
CA ARG A 157 4.13 -32.59 -31.99
C ARG A 157 3.82 -32.54 -30.51
N ALA A 158 4.02 -31.40 -29.87
CA ALA A 158 3.74 -31.21 -28.45
C ALA A 158 2.98 -29.90 -28.20
N ILE A 159 2.02 -29.96 -27.27
CA ILE A 159 1.34 -28.78 -26.73
C ILE A 159 1.69 -28.66 -25.26
N VAL A 160 2.21 -27.50 -24.85
CA VAL A 160 2.51 -27.17 -23.46
C VAL A 160 1.57 -26.07 -23.01
N LEU A 161 0.79 -26.36 -21.97
CA LEU A 161 -0.18 -25.45 -21.40
C LEU A 161 0.32 -24.92 -20.06
N TYR A 162 0.33 -23.59 -19.97
CA TYR A 162 0.53 -22.86 -18.73
C TYR A 162 -0.73 -22.08 -18.37
N PRO A 163 -1.01 -21.87 -17.07
CA PRO A 163 -2.22 -21.19 -16.61
C PRO A 163 -2.18 -19.66 -16.82
N MET A 164 -0.99 -19.06 -16.84
CA MET A 164 -0.81 -17.59 -16.89
C MET A 164 0.25 -17.17 -17.92
N ASN A 165 0.03 -16.05 -18.62
CA ASN A 165 0.96 -15.53 -19.65
C ASN A 165 2.36 -15.21 -19.09
N ALA A 166 2.46 -14.75 -17.84
CA ALA A 166 3.76 -14.49 -17.22
C ALA A 166 4.61 -15.76 -17.13
N LEU A 167 4.00 -16.87 -16.69
CA LEU A 167 4.66 -18.18 -16.68
C LEU A 167 5.00 -18.64 -18.09
N VAL A 168 4.10 -18.43 -19.06
CA VAL A 168 4.39 -18.76 -20.46
C VAL A 168 5.67 -18.07 -20.94
N ASN A 169 5.82 -16.77 -20.72
CA ASN A 169 6.96 -16.00 -21.22
C ASN A 169 8.29 -16.49 -20.64
N ASP A 170 8.38 -16.71 -19.33
CA ASP A 170 9.58 -17.22 -18.66
C ASP A 170 9.96 -18.61 -19.18
N GLN A 171 8.98 -19.50 -19.33
CA GLN A 171 9.21 -20.87 -19.76
C GLN A 171 9.57 -20.96 -21.25
N VAL A 172 8.99 -20.09 -22.08
CA VAL A 172 9.35 -19.95 -23.50
C VAL A 172 10.78 -19.44 -23.65
N GLN A 173 11.21 -18.45 -22.87
CA GLN A 173 12.61 -17.99 -22.89
C GLN A 173 13.57 -19.11 -22.47
N ARG A 174 13.23 -19.85 -21.41
CA ARG A 174 14.02 -20.98 -20.95
C ARG A 174 14.15 -22.07 -22.02
N LEU A 175 13.03 -22.48 -22.61
CA LEU A 175 12.99 -23.52 -23.65
C LEU A 175 13.69 -23.06 -24.93
N HIS A 176 13.55 -21.79 -25.31
CA HIS A 176 14.32 -21.17 -26.40
C HIS A 176 15.82 -21.24 -26.12
N GLY A 177 16.27 -20.92 -24.90
CA GLY A 177 17.66 -21.07 -24.49
C GLY A 177 18.19 -22.51 -24.61
N TRP A 178 17.36 -23.51 -24.29
CA TRP A 178 17.73 -24.93 -24.45
C TRP A 178 17.82 -25.39 -25.91
N LEU A 179 16.98 -24.80 -26.77
CA LEU A 179 16.90 -25.12 -28.20
C LEU A 179 17.76 -24.20 -29.08
N HIS A 180 18.44 -23.22 -28.50
CA HIS A 180 19.18 -22.21 -29.24
C HIS A 180 20.23 -22.82 -30.19
N GLY A 181 20.31 -22.26 -31.40
CA GLY A 181 21.32 -22.62 -32.40
C GLY A 181 21.02 -23.89 -33.21
N GLN A 182 19.76 -24.36 -33.26
CA GLN A 182 19.34 -25.46 -34.12
C GLN A 182 17.92 -25.28 -34.67
N SER A 183 17.55 -26.01 -35.72
CA SER A 183 16.22 -25.93 -36.37
C SER A 183 15.49 -27.28 -36.48
N ASP A 184 16.04 -28.35 -35.89
CA ASP A 184 15.48 -29.70 -35.91
C ASP A 184 14.24 -29.82 -35.02
N CYS A 185 14.16 -29.00 -33.96
CA CYS A 185 13.01 -28.86 -33.09
C CYS A 185 12.69 -27.37 -32.94
N ARG A 186 11.51 -26.97 -33.43
CA ARG A 186 11.07 -25.57 -33.44
C ARG A 186 9.98 -25.31 -32.41
N LEU A 187 10.12 -24.20 -31.69
CA LEU A 187 9.18 -23.68 -30.69
C LEU A 187 8.34 -22.55 -31.27
N PHE A 188 7.06 -22.49 -30.90
CA PHE A 188 6.22 -21.31 -31.08
C PHE A 188 5.42 -20.99 -29.82
N HIS A 189 5.35 -19.70 -29.52
CA HIS A 189 4.57 -19.16 -28.42
C HIS A 189 3.32 -18.46 -28.98
N PHE A 190 2.13 -18.99 -28.68
CA PHE A 190 0.86 -18.43 -29.11
C PHE A 190 0.08 -17.90 -27.90
N THR A 191 -0.01 -16.57 -27.77
CA THR A 191 -0.89 -15.87 -26.82
C THR A 191 -1.52 -14.64 -27.50
N GLY A 192 -2.29 -13.87 -26.73
CA GLY A 192 -2.86 -12.60 -27.20
C GLY A 192 -1.82 -11.56 -27.62
N GLU A 193 -0.59 -11.65 -27.10
CA GLU A 193 0.51 -10.73 -27.41
C GLU A 193 1.27 -11.10 -28.69
N THR A 194 1.18 -12.37 -29.13
CA THR A 194 1.90 -12.86 -30.32
C THR A 194 1.48 -12.09 -31.58
N PRO A 195 2.43 -11.48 -32.32
CA PRO A 195 2.13 -10.73 -33.52
C PRO A 195 1.60 -11.63 -34.65
N GLU A 196 0.69 -11.07 -35.45
CA GLU A 196 0.10 -11.81 -36.58
C GLU A 196 1.14 -12.03 -37.70
N ASP A 197 1.85 -10.96 -38.08
CA ASP A 197 2.85 -10.93 -39.15
C ASP A 197 4.07 -10.08 -38.78
N ASP A 198 5.07 -10.01 -39.67
CA ASP A 198 6.30 -9.26 -39.40
C ASP A 198 6.08 -7.75 -39.27
N LYS A 199 5.06 -7.18 -39.95
CA LYS A 199 4.74 -5.75 -39.83
C LYS A 199 4.19 -5.42 -38.44
N ASP A 200 3.29 -6.26 -37.92
CA ASP A 200 2.77 -6.11 -36.56
C ASP A 200 3.87 -6.34 -35.52
N ALA A 201 4.76 -7.30 -35.76
CA ALA A 201 5.91 -7.56 -34.90
C ALA A 201 6.84 -6.33 -34.80
N ASP A 202 7.20 -5.73 -35.94
CA ASP A 202 8.07 -4.56 -35.98
C ASP A 202 7.42 -3.33 -35.33
N ARG A 203 6.11 -3.10 -35.58
CA ARG A 203 5.35 -2.02 -34.93
C ARG A 203 5.33 -2.14 -33.41
N LYS A 204 5.24 -3.37 -32.89
CA LYS A 204 5.23 -3.66 -31.44
C LYS A 204 6.64 -3.74 -30.84
N GLY A 205 7.70 -3.65 -31.64
CA GLY A 205 9.07 -3.87 -31.18
C GLY A 205 9.32 -5.31 -30.71
N TYR A 206 8.62 -6.30 -31.30
CA TYR A 206 8.72 -7.69 -30.89
C TYR A 206 10.07 -8.30 -31.33
N PRO A 207 10.78 -9.04 -30.45
CA PRO A 207 12.13 -9.51 -30.72
C PRO A 207 12.26 -10.36 -32.00
N ARG A 208 13.47 -10.39 -32.56
CA ARG A 208 13.85 -11.24 -33.69
C ARG A 208 14.83 -12.30 -33.23
N TRP A 209 14.63 -13.53 -33.71
CA TRP A 209 15.49 -14.68 -33.39
C TRP A 209 15.95 -15.31 -34.70
N ASP A 210 17.25 -15.26 -34.96
CA ASP A 210 17.83 -15.73 -36.23
C ASP A 210 18.43 -17.15 -36.11
N ASP A 211 18.24 -17.81 -34.97
CA ASP A 211 18.82 -19.13 -34.67
C ASP A 211 18.00 -20.33 -35.20
N GLY A 212 16.83 -20.07 -35.78
CA GLY A 212 15.96 -21.10 -36.40
C GLY A 212 15.15 -21.97 -35.43
N SER A 213 15.40 -21.88 -34.11
CA SER A 213 14.74 -22.72 -33.10
C SER A 213 13.38 -22.19 -32.63
N ARG A 214 13.06 -20.94 -32.94
CA ARG A 214 11.81 -20.28 -32.54
C ARG A 214 11.17 -19.50 -33.68
N LEU A 215 9.87 -19.70 -33.88
CA LEU A 215 9.08 -18.96 -34.87
C LEU A 215 8.60 -17.62 -34.31
N ARG A 216 8.59 -16.58 -35.15
CA ARG A 216 8.31 -15.20 -34.71
C ARG A 216 6.83 -14.84 -34.76
N THR A 217 6.12 -15.23 -35.81
CA THR A 217 4.76 -14.74 -36.12
C THR A 217 3.77 -15.88 -36.34
N ARG A 218 2.48 -15.59 -36.17
CA ARG A 218 1.39 -16.57 -36.41
C ARG A 218 1.35 -17.04 -37.87
N VAL A 219 1.60 -16.15 -38.82
CA VAL A 219 1.68 -16.51 -40.25
C VAL A 219 2.81 -17.52 -40.51
N GLN A 220 4.00 -17.29 -39.96
CA GLN A 220 5.12 -18.25 -40.10
C GLN A 220 4.77 -19.61 -39.51
N ALA A 221 4.14 -19.62 -38.33
CA ALA A 221 3.79 -20.84 -37.62
C ALA A 221 2.62 -21.62 -38.26
N ARG A 222 1.67 -20.96 -38.93
CA ARG A 222 0.63 -21.65 -39.71
C ARG A 222 1.17 -22.26 -41.00
N ALA A 223 2.08 -21.54 -41.67
CA ALA A 223 2.70 -22.03 -42.90
C ALA A 223 3.58 -23.26 -42.63
N ASN A 224 4.30 -23.25 -41.51
CA ASN A 224 5.16 -24.35 -41.07
C ASN A 224 4.93 -24.61 -39.58
N PRO A 225 3.99 -25.51 -39.21
CA PRO A 225 3.70 -25.83 -37.82
C PRO A 225 4.96 -26.19 -37.01
N PRO A 226 5.16 -25.59 -35.82
CA PRO A 226 6.29 -25.88 -34.95
C PRO A 226 6.23 -27.32 -34.39
N ASP A 227 7.31 -27.79 -33.79
CA ASP A 227 7.31 -29.04 -33.03
C ASP A 227 6.61 -28.84 -31.68
N ILE A 228 6.93 -27.75 -31.00
CA ILE A 228 6.40 -27.42 -29.67
C ILE A 228 5.57 -26.14 -29.76
N LEU A 229 4.29 -26.25 -29.37
CA LEU A 229 3.40 -25.12 -29.18
C LEU A 229 3.26 -24.83 -27.69
N VAL A 230 3.60 -23.62 -27.27
CA VAL A 230 3.36 -23.14 -25.91
C VAL A 230 2.23 -22.11 -25.93
N THR A 231 1.22 -22.33 -25.09
CA THR A 231 0.01 -21.48 -25.00
C THR A 231 -0.63 -21.59 -23.62
N ASN A 232 -1.71 -20.86 -23.38
CA ASN A 232 -2.63 -21.09 -22.27
C ASN A 232 -3.93 -21.77 -22.76
N TYR A 233 -4.77 -22.23 -21.83
CA TYR A 233 -6.00 -22.96 -22.15
C TYR A 233 -7.04 -22.11 -22.90
N SER A 234 -7.21 -20.83 -22.53
CA SER A 234 -8.16 -19.93 -23.19
C SER A 234 -7.77 -19.68 -24.66
N MET A 235 -6.48 -19.50 -24.93
CA MET A 235 -5.95 -19.29 -26.27
C MET A 235 -6.00 -20.57 -27.09
N LEU A 236 -5.77 -21.74 -26.47
CA LEU A 236 -5.94 -23.04 -27.13
C LEU A 236 -7.40 -23.26 -27.58
N GLU A 237 -8.37 -22.93 -26.73
CA GLU A 237 -9.79 -22.98 -27.09
C GLU A 237 -10.11 -22.03 -28.26
N TYR A 238 -9.60 -20.80 -28.20
CA TYR A 238 -9.77 -19.83 -29.27
C TYR A 238 -9.13 -20.28 -30.60
N MET A 239 -8.01 -21.01 -30.57
CA MET A 239 -7.40 -21.59 -31.78
C MET A 239 -8.28 -22.68 -32.40
N LEU A 240 -8.98 -23.49 -31.60
CA LEU A 240 -9.83 -24.57 -32.11
C LEU A 240 -11.03 -24.06 -32.92
N ILE A 241 -11.55 -22.87 -32.59
CA ILE A 241 -12.70 -22.27 -33.28
C ILE A 241 -12.31 -21.47 -34.52
N ARG A 242 -11.02 -21.22 -34.76
CA ARG A 242 -10.52 -20.42 -35.89
C ARG A 242 -10.07 -21.28 -37.05
N PRO A 243 -10.72 -21.21 -38.22
CA PRO A 243 -10.34 -22.00 -39.39
C PRO A 243 -8.87 -21.81 -39.81
N GLN A 244 -8.33 -20.60 -39.69
CA GLN A 244 -6.94 -20.30 -40.04
C GLN A 244 -5.91 -20.97 -39.11
N ASP A 245 -6.27 -21.32 -37.88
CA ASP A 245 -5.39 -21.96 -36.91
C ASP A 245 -5.49 -23.51 -36.99
N ALA A 246 -6.31 -24.04 -37.90
CA ALA A 246 -6.41 -25.48 -38.19
C ALA A 246 -5.06 -26.19 -38.45
N PRO A 247 -4.05 -25.58 -39.13
CA PRO A 247 -2.77 -26.25 -39.41
C PRO A 247 -1.99 -26.69 -38.17
N PHE A 248 -2.29 -26.15 -36.98
CA PHE A 248 -1.63 -26.57 -35.74
C PHE A 248 -2.08 -27.96 -35.27
N PHE A 249 -3.27 -28.41 -35.66
CA PHE A 249 -3.87 -29.64 -35.16
C PHE A 249 -3.82 -30.74 -36.22
N GLY A 250 -3.03 -31.78 -35.98
CA GLY A 250 -2.95 -32.91 -36.90
C GLY A 250 -2.30 -34.14 -36.28
N ALA A 251 -2.10 -35.16 -37.12
CA ALA A 251 -1.72 -36.50 -36.70
C ALA A 251 -0.29 -36.62 -36.16
N ASP A 252 0.51 -35.55 -36.13
CA ASP A 252 1.85 -35.58 -35.54
C ASP A 252 1.83 -35.35 -34.02
N LEU A 253 0.69 -34.95 -33.43
CA LEU A 253 0.57 -34.71 -31.99
C LEU A 253 0.90 -35.98 -31.21
N GLU A 254 1.92 -35.92 -30.35
CA GLU A 254 2.43 -37.05 -29.57
C GLU A 254 2.58 -36.75 -28.08
N ALA A 255 2.54 -35.48 -27.68
CA ALA A 255 2.65 -35.09 -26.28
C ALA A 255 1.75 -33.89 -25.92
N VAL A 256 1.19 -33.92 -24.70
CA VAL A 256 0.52 -32.78 -24.08
C VAL A 256 1.06 -32.60 -22.67
N VAL A 257 1.42 -31.37 -22.33
CA VAL A 257 1.94 -31.01 -21.00
C VAL A 257 0.99 -30.04 -20.32
N LEU A 258 0.62 -30.33 -19.08
CA LEU A 258 -0.09 -29.42 -18.18
C LEU A 258 0.84 -29.03 -17.02
N ASP A 259 1.28 -27.77 -16.97
CA ASP A 259 1.95 -27.26 -15.79
C ASP A 259 0.93 -26.70 -14.77
N GLU A 260 1.31 -26.70 -13.51
CA GLU A 260 0.49 -26.26 -12.37
C GLU A 260 -0.94 -26.83 -12.36
N MET A 261 -1.06 -28.15 -12.53
CA MET A 261 -2.34 -28.87 -12.56
C MET A 261 -3.24 -28.60 -11.35
N HIS A 262 -2.68 -28.15 -10.22
CA HIS A 262 -3.45 -27.80 -9.02
C HIS A 262 -4.39 -26.60 -9.21
N LEU A 263 -4.15 -25.77 -10.22
CA LEU A 263 -5.05 -24.67 -10.58
C LEU A 263 -6.26 -25.17 -11.37
N TYR A 264 -6.16 -26.32 -12.04
CA TYR A 264 -7.25 -26.94 -12.79
C TYR A 264 -8.09 -27.79 -11.84
N SER A 265 -8.89 -27.17 -10.96
CA SER A 265 -9.77 -27.88 -10.02
C SER A 265 -11.24 -27.50 -10.23
N GLY A 266 -12.15 -28.32 -9.68
CA GLY A 266 -13.60 -28.09 -9.78
C GLY A 266 -14.10 -28.02 -11.24
N THR A 267 -14.97 -27.05 -11.53
CA THR A 267 -15.54 -26.84 -12.87
C THR A 267 -14.49 -26.59 -13.94
N LEU A 268 -13.41 -25.86 -13.62
CA LEU A 268 -12.34 -25.58 -14.57
C LEU A 268 -11.64 -26.88 -15.01
N ALA A 269 -11.46 -27.85 -14.11
CA ALA A 269 -10.88 -29.15 -14.48
C ALA A 269 -11.72 -29.87 -15.55
N ALA A 270 -13.04 -29.83 -15.42
CA ALA A 270 -13.96 -30.43 -16.38
C ALA A 270 -13.89 -29.74 -17.75
N GLU A 271 -13.80 -28.40 -17.77
CA GLU A 271 -13.61 -27.63 -19.00
C GLU A 271 -12.29 -27.98 -19.70
N ILE A 272 -11.19 -28.08 -18.96
CA ILE A 272 -9.90 -28.48 -19.50
C ILE A 272 -9.95 -29.91 -20.06
N ALA A 273 -10.59 -30.86 -19.36
CA ALA A 273 -10.76 -32.22 -19.85
C ALA A 273 -11.50 -32.25 -21.21
N LEU A 274 -12.60 -31.50 -21.32
CA LEU A 274 -13.37 -31.38 -22.57
C LEU A 274 -12.58 -30.66 -23.67
N LEU A 275 -11.79 -29.65 -23.32
CA LEU A 275 -10.89 -28.96 -24.24
C LEU A 275 -9.86 -29.94 -24.83
N LEU A 276 -9.19 -30.73 -23.98
CA LEU A 276 -8.21 -31.72 -24.43
C LEU A 276 -8.84 -32.80 -25.34
N ARG A 277 -10.06 -33.26 -25.02
CA ARG A 277 -10.80 -34.17 -25.91
C ARG A 277 -11.05 -33.55 -27.28
N ARG A 278 -11.45 -32.28 -27.36
CA ARG A 278 -11.63 -31.57 -28.64
C ARG A 278 -10.32 -31.44 -29.41
N VAL A 279 -9.20 -31.17 -28.73
CA VAL A 279 -7.87 -31.14 -29.36
C VAL A 279 -7.51 -32.49 -29.99
N LEU A 280 -7.67 -33.59 -29.23
CA LEU A 280 -7.36 -34.93 -29.73
C LEU A 280 -8.24 -35.31 -30.93
N LEU A 281 -9.54 -35.03 -30.86
CA LEU A 281 -10.48 -35.23 -31.98
C LEU A 281 -10.05 -34.42 -33.21
N ARG A 282 -9.67 -33.15 -33.04
CA ARG A 282 -9.22 -32.30 -34.15
C ARG A 282 -7.90 -32.78 -34.76
N ALA A 283 -7.01 -33.33 -33.93
CA ALA A 283 -5.73 -33.91 -34.33
C ALA A 283 -5.86 -35.31 -34.95
N GLY A 284 -7.04 -35.95 -34.85
CA GLY A 284 -7.24 -37.33 -35.29
C GLY A 284 -6.46 -38.34 -34.45
N ARG A 285 -6.32 -38.09 -33.15
CA ARG A 285 -5.57 -38.91 -32.19
C ARG A 285 -6.48 -39.48 -31.12
N ARG A 286 -6.13 -40.66 -30.61
CA ARG A 286 -6.74 -41.22 -29.40
C ARG A 286 -5.89 -40.87 -28.17
N PRO A 287 -6.47 -40.79 -26.96
CA PRO A 287 -5.72 -40.55 -25.73
C PRO A 287 -4.57 -41.55 -25.51
N ASP A 288 -4.71 -42.80 -25.95
CA ASP A 288 -3.69 -43.85 -25.79
C ASP A 288 -2.49 -43.72 -26.72
N GLU A 289 -2.56 -42.84 -27.72
CA GLU A 289 -1.50 -42.56 -28.68
C GLU A 289 -0.68 -41.32 -28.31
N VAL A 290 -1.05 -40.62 -27.23
CA VAL A 290 -0.46 -39.35 -26.81
C VAL A 290 0.10 -39.49 -25.38
N MET A 291 1.33 -39.01 -25.20
CA MET A 291 1.96 -38.92 -23.89
C MET A 291 1.43 -37.70 -23.15
N PHE A 292 1.01 -37.88 -21.89
CA PHE A 292 0.58 -36.78 -21.05
C PHE A 292 1.58 -36.56 -19.93
N LEU A 293 2.05 -35.32 -19.78
CA LEU A 293 2.94 -34.93 -18.70
C LEU A 293 2.26 -33.86 -17.85
N GLY A 294 2.31 -34.02 -16.55
CA GLY A 294 1.64 -33.16 -15.59
C GLY A 294 2.58 -32.72 -14.49
N ALA A 295 2.52 -31.47 -14.06
CA ALA A 295 3.23 -31.01 -12.87
C ALA A 295 2.28 -30.33 -11.89
N SER A 296 2.44 -30.62 -10.60
CA SER A 296 1.62 -30.05 -9.53
C SER A 296 2.45 -29.79 -8.27
N ALA A 297 2.20 -28.67 -7.61
CA ALA A 297 2.81 -28.32 -6.34
C ALA A 297 2.09 -28.96 -5.13
N THR A 298 0.75 -28.94 -5.12
CA THR A 298 -0.03 -28.97 -3.88
C THR A 298 -1.35 -29.75 -3.95
N LEU A 299 -1.66 -30.46 -5.04
CA LEU A 299 -2.91 -31.22 -5.13
C LEU A 299 -3.02 -32.26 -4.01
N GLY A 300 -3.97 -32.07 -3.09
CA GLY A 300 -4.44 -33.09 -2.15
C GLY A 300 -5.35 -34.14 -2.82
N GLY A 301 -5.66 -35.23 -2.12
CA GLY A 301 -6.53 -36.30 -2.64
C GLY A 301 -5.86 -37.26 -3.63
N ASP A 302 -6.68 -38.06 -4.31
CA ASP A 302 -6.24 -39.09 -5.26
C ASP A 302 -5.88 -38.47 -6.63
N LEU A 303 -4.62 -38.07 -6.75
CA LEU A 303 -4.06 -37.47 -7.96
C LEU A 303 -4.11 -38.44 -9.15
N ARG A 304 -4.08 -39.76 -8.91
CA ARG A 304 -4.12 -40.77 -9.96
C ARG A 304 -5.48 -40.76 -10.64
N ALA A 305 -6.56 -40.83 -9.86
CA ALA A 305 -7.93 -40.74 -10.36
C ALA A 305 -8.20 -39.41 -11.07
N PHE A 306 -7.84 -38.29 -10.43
CA PHE A 306 -7.99 -36.96 -11.03
C PHE A 306 -7.29 -36.83 -12.39
N SER A 307 -6.06 -37.33 -12.50
CA SER A 307 -5.28 -37.24 -13.75
C SER A 307 -5.84 -38.16 -14.83
N ALA A 308 -6.33 -39.34 -14.45
CA ALA A 308 -6.99 -40.27 -15.36
C ALA A 308 -8.23 -39.61 -16.00
N ASP A 309 -9.07 -38.96 -15.19
CA ASP A 309 -10.25 -38.25 -15.66
C ASP A 309 -9.90 -37.06 -16.57
N LEU A 310 -8.94 -36.23 -16.12
CA LEU A 310 -8.51 -35.03 -16.85
C LEU A 310 -7.95 -35.37 -18.23
N PHE A 311 -7.12 -36.42 -18.33
CA PHE A 311 -6.49 -36.84 -19.58
C PHE A 311 -7.31 -37.87 -20.36
N THR A 312 -8.47 -38.30 -19.85
CA THR A 312 -9.30 -39.35 -20.47
C THR A 312 -8.52 -40.65 -20.68
N ARG A 313 -7.86 -41.11 -19.61
CA ARG A 313 -7.01 -42.31 -19.57
C ARG A 313 -7.44 -43.25 -18.45
N ASP A 314 -6.99 -44.50 -18.50
CA ASP A 314 -7.22 -45.43 -17.40
C ASP A 314 -6.27 -45.14 -16.23
N GLN A 315 -6.68 -45.38 -14.99
CA GLN A 315 -5.85 -45.14 -13.81
C GLN A 315 -4.56 -45.99 -13.80
N THR A 316 -4.54 -47.14 -14.47
CA THR A 316 -3.36 -47.98 -14.65
C THR A 316 -2.29 -47.35 -15.54
N ASP A 317 -2.66 -46.33 -16.32
CA ASP A 317 -1.78 -45.61 -17.27
C ASP A 317 -1.05 -44.45 -16.62
N VAL A 318 -1.52 -44.06 -15.43
CA VAL A 318 -1.07 -42.90 -14.70
C VAL A 318 0.06 -43.31 -13.76
N THR A 319 1.22 -42.68 -13.90
CA THR A 319 2.31 -42.81 -12.93
C THR A 319 2.48 -41.48 -12.22
N VAL A 320 2.20 -41.47 -10.92
CA VAL A 320 2.46 -40.32 -10.06
C VAL A 320 3.86 -40.47 -9.48
N ILE A 321 4.71 -39.48 -9.73
CA ILE A 321 6.08 -39.41 -9.21
C ILE A 321 6.13 -38.33 -8.12
N GLU A 322 6.44 -38.75 -6.90
CA GLU A 322 6.64 -37.84 -5.77
C GLU A 322 8.09 -37.31 -5.78
N GLY A 323 8.24 -35.99 -5.85
CA GLY A 323 9.53 -35.32 -5.68
C GLY A 323 9.94 -35.32 -4.22
N ARG A 324 10.53 -36.42 -3.76
CA ARG A 324 11.04 -36.56 -2.40
C ARG A 324 12.12 -35.53 -2.12
N ARG A 325 12.10 -34.96 -0.92
CA ARG A 325 13.15 -34.07 -0.42
C ARG A 325 14.25 -34.91 0.22
N SER A 326 15.46 -34.36 0.29
CA SER A 326 16.59 -34.93 1.00
C SER A 326 17.16 -33.92 1.98
N ARG A 327 17.47 -34.37 3.19
CA ARG A 327 18.16 -33.58 4.20
C ARG A 327 19.66 -33.58 3.91
N PRO A 328 20.30 -32.41 3.71
CA PRO A 328 21.75 -32.33 3.60
C PRO A 328 22.42 -32.88 4.86
N VAL A 329 23.44 -33.73 4.67
CA VAL A 329 24.26 -34.25 5.76
C VAL A 329 25.34 -33.22 6.08
N PHE A 330 25.29 -32.66 7.29
CA PHE A 330 26.32 -31.74 7.77
C PHE A 330 27.54 -32.48 8.30
N ALA A 331 28.68 -31.78 8.36
CA ALA A 331 29.86 -32.25 9.06
C ALA A 331 29.57 -32.48 10.56
N GLU A 332 30.40 -33.28 11.22
CA GLU A 332 30.25 -33.57 12.66
C GLU A 332 30.20 -32.28 13.48
N ALA A 333 29.21 -32.19 14.37
CA ALA A 333 29.00 -31.00 15.19
C ALA A 333 30.13 -30.86 16.23
N VAL A 334 30.69 -29.66 16.32
CA VAL A 334 31.74 -29.30 17.28
C VAL A 334 31.15 -28.31 18.28
N PRO A 335 31.00 -28.67 19.56
CA PRO A 335 30.44 -27.79 20.57
C PRO A 335 31.22 -26.47 20.73
N PRO A 336 30.55 -25.37 21.11
CA PRO A 336 31.23 -24.16 21.57
C PRO A 336 31.87 -24.36 22.96
N ALA A 337 32.86 -23.53 23.29
CA ALA A 337 33.59 -23.57 24.56
C ALA A 337 32.69 -23.31 25.79
N ALA A 338 31.61 -22.55 25.61
CA ALA A 338 30.62 -22.25 26.63
C ALA A 338 29.21 -22.55 26.08
N SER A 339 28.27 -22.85 26.97
CA SER A 339 26.87 -23.07 26.58
C SER A 339 26.30 -21.82 25.90
N LEU A 340 25.75 -21.99 24.70
CA LEU A 340 25.17 -20.90 23.91
C LEU A 340 23.81 -20.49 24.48
N SER A 341 23.70 -19.24 24.92
CA SER A 341 22.42 -18.60 25.27
C SER A 341 21.89 -17.76 24.10
N PRO A 342 20.59 -17.43 24.04
CA PRO A 342 20.02 -16.64 22.95
C PRO A 342 20.75 -15.31 22.67
N PRO A 343 21.14 -14.49 23.68
CA PRO A 343 21.91 -13.27 23.43
C PRO A 343 23.32 -13.51 22.85
N GLY A 344 23.85 -14.73 22.98
CA GLY A 344 25.16 -15.11 22.46
C GLY A 344 25.18 -15.45 20.97
N VAL A 345 24.02 -15.50 20.30
CA VAL A 345 23.97 -15.66 18.83
C VAL A 345 24.41 -14.35 18.17
N PRO A 346 25.48 -14.39 17.35
CA PRO A 346 26.03 -13.18 16.73
C PRO A 346 25.04 -12.56 15.75
N GLU A 347 25.09 -11.24 15.63
CA GLU A 347 24.43 -10.54 14.54
C GLU A 347 25.12 -10.89 13.21
N PRO A 348 24.37 -10.99 12.09
CA PRO A 348 24.97 -11.13 10.78
C PRO A 348 25.76 -9.85 10.41
N ALA A 349 27.09 -9.88 10.51
CA ALA A 349 27.99 -8.77 10.14
C ALA A 349 28.26 -8.68 8.61
N PRO A 350 28.86 -7.57 8.11
CA PRO A 350 28.30 -6.22 7.95
C PRO A 350 27.53 -6.04 6.60
N ASP A 351 27.14 -4.80 6.28
CA ASP A 351 26.43 -4.33 5.06
C ASP A 351 27.24 -4.53 3.75
N ARG A 352 27.81 -5.72 3.54
CA ARG A 352 28.62 -6.11 2.37
C ARG A 352 28.06 -7.38 1.71
N PRO A 353 27.95 -7.41 0.37
CA PRO A 353 27.39 -8.56 -0.33
C PRO A 353 28.34 -9.76 -0.23
N PHE A 354 27.78 -10.97 -0.08
CA PHE A 354 28.53 -12.24 -0.13
C PHE A 354 28.40 -12.93 -1.50
N LEU A 355 27.44 -12.48 -2.31
CA LEU A 355 27.09 -13.02 -3.61
C LEU A 355 26.82 -11.84 -4.55
N VAL A 356 27.45 -11.86 -5.72
CA VAL A 356 27.25 -10.92 -6.84
C VAL A 356 26.89 -11.72 -8.09
N ALA A 357 26.61 -11.04 -9.21
CA ALA A 357 26.18 -11.70 -10.45
C ALA A 357 27.17 -12.75 -10.96
N ASP A 358 28.48 -12.52 -10.76
CA ASP A 358 29.56 -13.38 -11.24
C ASP A 358 29.98 -14.48 -10.25
N GLY A 359 29.29 -14.61 -9.11
CA GLY A 359 29.55 -15.66 -8.11
C GLY A 359 29.73 -15.16 -6.68
N LEU A 360 30.37 -15.98 -5.85
CA LEU A 360 30.67 -15.63 -4.46
C LEU A 360 31.76 -14.57 -4.40
N VAL A 361 31.62 -13.60 -3.49
CA VAL A 361 32.61 -12.54 -3.29
C VAL A 361 33.87 -13.12 -2.65
N GLU A 362 35.04 -12.76 -3.17
CA GLU A 362 36.35 -13.08 -2.57
C GLU A 362 36.84 -11.89 -1.74
N ASP A 363 36.88 -12.05 -0.42
CA ASP A 363 37.40 -11.05 0.52
C ASP A 363 37.87 -11.76 1.81
N ALA A 364 39.17 -12.02 1.90
CA ALA A 364 39.76 -12.76 3.01
C ALA A 364 39.63 -12.04 4.37
N ALA A 365 39.63 -10.70 4.39
CA ALA A 365 39.50 -9.94 5.63
C ALA A 365 38.08 -10.07 6.19
N LEU A 366 37.08 -9.93 5.30
CA LEU A 366 35.67 -10.12 5.65
C LEU A 366 35.38 -11.57 6.03
N ALA A 367 35.98 -12.55 5.35
CA ALA A 367 35.83 -13.96 5.70
C ALA A 367 36.36 -14.25 7.11
N ALA A 368 37.53 -13.70 7.47
CA ALA A 368 38.10 -13.84 8.82
C ALA A 368 37.24 -13.16 9.90
N GLU A 369 36.69 -11.99 9.62
CA GLU A 369 35.75 -11.27 10.50
C GLU A 369 34.51 -12.12 10.80
N VAL A 370 33.88 -12.67 9.76
CA VAL A 370 32.67 -13.51 9.87
C VAL A 370 32.94 -14.77 10.68
N VAL A 371 34.06 -15.45 10.41
CA VAL A 371 34.46 -16.65 11.18
C VAL A 371 34.72 -16.30 12.65
N ALA A 372 35.37 -15.16 12.93
CA ALA A 372 35.61 -14.71 14.29
C ALA A 372 34.30 -14.40 15.05
N ALA A 373 33.35 -13.75 14.38
CA ALA A 373 32.03 -13.43 14.95
C ALA A 373 31.22 -14.70 15.29
N CYS A 374 31.40 -15.79 14.55
CA CYS A 374 30.69 -17.06 14.77
C CYS A 374 31.33 -18.00 15.80
N ARG A 375 32.45 -17.63 16.45
CA ARG A 375 33.07 -18.42 17.53
C ARG A 375 32.12 -18.85 18.66
N PRO A 376 31.13 -18.03 19.09
CA PRO A 376 30.15 -18.46 20.11
C PRO A 376 29.30 -19.66 19.67
N LEU A 377 29.17 -19.91 18.36
CA LEU A 377 28.35 -21.01 17.83
C LEU A 377 29.09 -22.35 17.80
N THR A 378 30.42 -22.34 17.66
CA THR A 378 31.26 -23.54 17.58
C THR A 378 32.75 -23.22 17.73
N GLU A 379 33.50 -24.11 18.39
CA GLU A 379 34.97 -24.04 18.41
C GLU A 379 35.61 -24.36 17.04
N ALA A 380 34.88 -24.99 16.12
CA ALA A 380 35.39 -25.29 14.78
C ALA A 380 35.80 -24.02 14.01
N ALA A 381 35.20 -22.87 14.34
CA ALA A 381 35.55 -21.58 13.77
C ALA A 381 37.05 -21.24 13.97
N ALA A 382 37.67 -21.66 15.07
CA ALA A 382 39.08 -21.42 15.34
C ALA A 382 40.02 -22.37 14.57
N LYS A 383 39.49 -23.45 13.99
CA LYS A 383 40.24 -24.53 13.33
C LYS A 383 39.96 -24.64 11.83
N ALA A 384 39.08 -23.80 11.28
CA ALA A 384 38.74 -23.80 9.86
C ALA A 384 39.95 -23.36 9.01
N ALA A 385 40.17 -24.04 7.88
CA ALA A 385 41.16 -23.61 6.90
C ALA A 385 40.80 -22.21 6.36
N PRO A 386 41.80 -21.38 5.97
CA PRO A 386 41.53 -20.06 5.42
C PRO A 386 40.77 -20.19 4.09
N GLU A 387 39.48 -19.86 4.12
CA GLU A 387 38.61 -19.75 2.95
C GLU A 387 38.39 -18.25 2.67
N PRO A 388 38.88 -17.71 1.54
CA PRO A 388 38.80 -16.28 1.25
C PRO A 388 37.39 -15.80 0.90
N ARG A 389 36.44 -16.71 0.63
CA ARG A 389 35.05 -16.35 0.31
C ARG A 389 34.19 -16.32 1.58
N PRO A 390 33.64 -15.17 2.00
CA PRO A 390 32.89 -15.08 3.26
C PRO A 390 31.68 -16.02 3.35
N ALA A 391 30.99 -16.26 2.23
CA ALA A 391 29.84 -17.18 2.19
C ALA A 391 30.24 -18.64 2.51
N ALA A 392 31.35 -19.10 1.91
CA ALA A 392 31.86 -20.46 2.06
C ALA A 392 32.53 -20.65 3.43
N ALA A 393 33.27 -19.64 3.90
CA ALA A 393 33.82 -19.61 5.25
C ALA A 393 32.71 -19.72 6.31
N LEU A 394 31.62 -18.96 6.14
CA LEU A 394 30.46 -19.05 7.03
C LEU A 394 29.79 -20.43 6.96
N ALA A 395 29.63 -21.01 5.77
CA ALA A 395 29.06 -22.36 5.61
C ALA A 395 29.87 -23.42 6.36
N ALA A 396 31.20 -23.40 6.20
CA ALA A 396 32.09 -24.33 6.90
C ALA A 396 31.97 -24.24 8.43
N VAL A 397 31.71 -23.05 8.98
CA VAL A 397 31.49 -22.85 10.42
C VAL A 397 30.10 -23.34 10.83
N LEU A 398 29.04 -22.91 10.14
CA LEU A 398 27.66 -23.22 10.53
C LEU A 398 27.32 -24.71 10.40
N GLU A 399 27.88 -25.43 9.42
CA GLU A 399 27.72 -26.88 9.28
C GLU A 399 28.27 -27.66 10.48
N ARG A 400 29.09 -27.06 11.33
CA ARG A 400 29.64 -27.70 12.55
C ARG A 400 29.00 -27.16 13.83
N ALA A 401 28.09 -26.20 13.74
CA ALA A 401 27.46 -25.59 14.91
C ALA A 401 26.27 -26.45 15.43
N PRO A 402 26.28 -26.89 16.70
CA PRO A 402 25.19 -27.73 17.24
C PRO A 402 23.80 -27.08 17.18
N ALA A 403 23.71 -25.76 17.39
CA ALA A 403 22.46 -25.02 17.29
C ALA A 403 21.88 -25.06 15.85
N VAL A 404 22.74 -25.04 14.84
CA VAL A 404 22.35 -25.12 13.42
C VAL A 404 21.91 -26.53 13.04
N HIS A 405 22.59 -27.56 13.55
CA HIS A 405 22.17 -28.97 13.41
C HIS A 405 20.76 -29.19 13.97
N ARG A 406 20.51 -28.70 15.19
CA ARG A 406 19.21 -28.79 15.85
C ARG A 406 18.13 -28.03 15.07
N LEU A 407 18.40 -26.80 14.65
CA LEU A 407 17.45 -26.03 13.86
C LEU A 407 17.13 -26.70 12.51
N GLN A 408 18.13 -27.25 11.81
CA GLN A 408 17.92 -28.01 10.57
C GLN A 408 17.04 -29.25 10.82
N GLU A 409 17.27 -29.96 11.92
CA GLU A 409 16.45 -31.12 12.31
C GLU A 409 14.99 -30.73 12.56
N LEU A 410 14.76 -29.65 13.31
CA LEU A 410 13.41 -29.13 13.56
C LEU A 410 12.69 -28.78 12.26
N LEU A 411 13.35 -28.04 11.37
CA LEU A 411 12.80 -27.69 10.06
C LEU A 411 12.56 -28.92 9.17
N TRP A 412 13.42 -29.94 9.26
CA TRP A 412 13.27 -31.19 8.54
C TRP A 412 12.04 -31.97 9.00
N ARG A 413 11.86 -32.14 10.32
CA ARG A 413 10.68 -32.82 10.90
C ARG A 413 9.38 -32.15 10.46
N ARG A 414 9.33 -30.82 10.45
CA ARG A 414 8.18 -30.03 9.97
C ARG A 414 7.94 -30.23 8.48
N THR A 415 9.02 -30.24 7.69
CA THR A 415 8.98 -30.51 6.25
C THR A 415 8.41 -31.90 5.94
N GLU A 416 8.85 -32.94 6.66
CA GLU A 416 8.33 -34.30 6.50
C GLU A 416 6.85 -34.39 6.86
N ALA A 417 6.42 -33.66 7.90
CA ALA A 417 5.03 -33.54 8.30
C ALA A 417 4.17 -32.65 7.37
N ARG A 418 4.77 -32.03 6.34
CA ARG A 418 4.12 -31.04 5.46
C ARG A 418 3.52 -29.85 6.23
N ASP A 419 4.24 -29.43 7.27
CA ASP A 419 3.86 -28.39 8.22
C ASP A 419 4.79 -27.16 8.13
N VAL A 420 4.32 -26.02 8.61
CA VAL A 420 5.08 -24.78 8.71
C VAL A 420 5.10 -24.34 10.18
N ALA A 421 6.27 -24.02 10.71
CA ALA A 421 6.42 -23.75 12.14
C ALA A 421 6.34 -22.25 12.48
N PRO A 422 5.55 -21.82 13.48
CA PRO A 422 5.68 -20.51 14.08
C PRO A 422 7.09 -20.30 14.65
N LEU A 423 7.67 -19.12 14.46
CA LEU A 423 9.03 -18.79 14.93
C LEU A 423 9.18 -18.95 16.45
N GLY A 424 8.14 -18.62 17.22
CA GLY A 424 8.07 -18.75 18.66
C GLY A 424 8.01 -20.20 19.13
N GLU A 425 7.44 -21.10 18.33
CA GLU A 425 7.50 -22.54 18.60
C GLU A 425 8.90 -23.08 18.34
N LEU A 426 9.53 -22.70 17.22
CA LEU A 426 10.93 -23.03 16.94
C LEU A 426 11.88 -22.48 18.02
N ALA A 427 11.65 -21.26 18.50
CA ALA A 427 12.42 -20.67 19.59
C ALA A 427 12.26 -21.50 20.88
N ARG A 428 11.04 -21.90 21.24
CA ARG A 428 10.78 -22.74 22.41
C ARG A 428 11.48 -24.10 22.29
N GLU A 429 11.41 -24.73 21.12
CA GLU A 429 12.04 -26.02 20.88
C GLU A 429 13.57 -25.94 20.82
N LEU A 430 14.15 -24.81 20.41
CA LEU A 430 15.59 -24.61 20.33
C LEU A 430 16.21 -24.21 21.68
N TRP A 431 15.55 -23.30 22.40
CA TRP A 431 16.09 -22.63 23.60
C TRP A 431 15.38 -22.97 24.90
N GLY A 432 14.20 -23.61 24.86
CA GLY A 432 13.34 -23.81 26.02
C GLY A 432 12.46 -22.59 26.39
N ASP A 433 12.53 -21.51 25.62
CA ASP A 433 11.81 -20.25 25.83
C ASP A 433 11.37 -19.66 24.49
N ASN A 434 10.27 -18.90 24.47
CA ASN A 434 9.78 -18.18 23.30
C ASN A 434 9.77 -16.65 23.50
N GLY A 435 10.47 -16.13 24.50
CA GLY A 435 10.61 -14.70 24.74
C GLY A 435 11.30 -13.95 23.58
N PRO A 436 11.30 -12.60 23.61
CA PRO A 436 11.86 -11.78 22.53
C PRO A 436 13.32 -12.11 22.17
N ALA A 437 14.15 -12.40 23.18
CA ALA A 437 15.55 -12.77 22.97
C ALA A 437 15.69 -14.13 22.25
N ALA A 438 14.87 -15.12 22.61
CA ALA A 438 14.86 -16.43 21.97
C ALA A 438 14.40 -16.36 20.51
N ARG A 439 13.34 -15.58 20.23
CA ARG A 439 12.86 -15.34 18.85
C ARG A 439 13.91 -14.64 18.00
N ALA A 440 14.53 -13.59 18.53
CA ALA A 440 15.59 -12.86 17.84
C ALA A 440 16.82 -13.75 17.56
N ALA A 441 17.23 -14.58 18.51
CA ALA A 441 18.32 -15.53 18.33
C ALA A 441 18.03 -16.56 17.22
N THR A 442 16.81 -17.10 17.17
CA THR A 442 16.39 -18.01 16.11
C THR A 442 16.37 -17.31 14.73
N GLU A 443 15.88 -16.08 14.66
CA GLU A 443 15.87 -15.27 13.43
C GLU A 443 17.30 -14.98 12.92
N ARG A 444 18.23 -14.66 13.83
CA ARG A 444 19.65 -14.47 13.49
C ARG A 444 20.29 -15.75 12.94
N LEU A 445 20.02 -16.91 13.53
CA LEU A 445 20.51 -18.19 13.00
C LEU A 445 19.99 -18.47 11.58
N LEU A 446 18.72 -18.16 11.32
CA LEU A 446 18.13 -18.25 9.99
C LEU A 446 18.85 -17.29 9.01
N ARG A 447 19.06 -16.03 9.39
CA ARG A 447 19.79 -15.04 8.56
C ARG A 447 21.23 -15.43 8.26
N LEU A 448 21.96 -15.93 9.26
CA LEU A 448 23.32 -16.47 9.07
C LEU A 448 23.29 -17.64 8.10
N GLY A 449 22.39 -18.59 8.33
CA GLY A 449 22.23 -19.78 7.50
C GLY A 449 21.86 -19.47 6.05
N ALA A 450 21.08 -18.41 5.78
CA ALA A 450 20.72 -17.97 4.43
C ALA A 450 21.88 -17.37 3.61
N ARG A 451 22.89 -16.81 4.28
CA ARG A 451 24.12 -16.26 3.64
C ARG A 451 25.21 -17.31 3.45
N ALA A 452 25.15 -18.39 4.21
CA ALA A 452 26.15 -19.44 4.22
C ALA A 452 25.97 -20.37 3.02
N ARG A 453 26.89 -20.34 2.05
CA ARG A 453 26.86 -21.16 0.82
C ARG A 453 28.27 -21.55 0.39
N MET A 454 28.45 -22.79 -0.03
CA MET A 454 29.72 -23.27 -0.58
C MET A 454 29.97 -22.79 -2.01
N ASP A 455 28.91 -22.70 -2.82
CA ASP A 455 28.94 -22.27 -4.21
C ASP A 455 27.76 -21.34 -4.52
N ALA A 456 27.89 -20.50 -5.56
CA ALA A 456 26.86 -19.55 -5.95
C ALA A 456 25.53 -20.22 -6.33
N ASP A 457 25.60 -21.38 -7.00
CA ASP A 457 24.45 -22.17 -7.45
C ASP A 457 23.90 -23.12 -6.38
N ALA A 458 24.59 -23.26 -5.24
CA ALA A 458 24.16 -24.13 -4.17
C ALA A 458 23.05 -23.50 -3.31
N LEU A 459 22.22 -24.36 -2.72
CA LEU A 459 21.34 -23.93 -1.64
C LEU A 459 22.17 -23.49 -0.43
N PRO A 460 21.69 -22.50 0.34
CA PRO A 460 22.32 -22.12 1.60
C PRO A 460 22.25 -23.24 2.64
N VAL A 461 23.06 -23.13 3.71
CA VAL A 461 23.11 -24.12 4.81
C VAL A 461 21.75 -24.29 5.47
N LEU A 462 21.02 -23.19 5.72
CA LEU A 462 19.63 -23.23 6.18
C LEU A 462 18.72 -22.56 5.15
N PRO A 463 18.32 -23.30 4.11
CA PRO A 463 17.39 -22.81 3.10
C PRO A 463 15.97 -22.79 3.68
N HIS A 464 15.34 -21.61 3.72
CA HIS A 464 14.03 -21.43 4.34
C HIS A 464 13.22 -20.30 3.68
N LYS A 465 11.91 -20.32 3.88
CA LYS A 465 11.00 -19.19 3.61
C LYS A 465 10.45 -18.67 4.93
N LEU A 466 10.30 -17.35 4.98
CA LEU A 466 9.57 -16.68 6.05
C LEU A 466 8.23 -16.24 5.49
N HIS A 467 7.16 -16.64 6.16
CA HIS A 467 5.80 -16.26 5.82
C HIS A 467 5.26 -15.40 6.96
N PHE A 468 4.61 -14.29 6.61
CA PHE A 468 3.81 -13.53 7.57
C PHE A 468 2.53 -13.11 6.85
N LEU A 469 1.42 -13.14 7.56
CA LEU A 469 0.13 -12.72 7.05
C LEU A 469 -0.23 -11.38 7.67
N ALA A 470 -0.83 -10.50 6.88
CA ALA A 470 -1.33 -9.22 7.33
C ALA A 470 -2.73 -9.00 6.74
N ARG A 471 -3.62 -8.39 7.53
CA ARG A 471 -4.98 -8.04 7.12
C ARG A 471 -5.33 -6.62 7.52
N ALA A 472 -6.39 -6.08 6.94
CA ALA A 472 -6.94 -4.82 7.40
C ALA A 472 -7.47 -4.96 8.85
N PRO A 473 -7.30 -3.93 9.69
CA PRO A 473 -7.81 -3.95 11.05
C PRO A 473 -9.33 -4.18 11.10
N LEU A 474 -9.75 -5.21 11.84
CA LEU A 474 -11.15 -5.60 11.99
C LEU A 474 -11.90 -4.65 12.93
N GLY A 475 -13.19 -4.48 12.68
CA GLY A 475 -14.02 -3.63 13.53
C GLY A 475 -14.32 -4.29 14.88
N PRO A 476 -14.13 -3.59 16.01
CA PRO A 476 -14.46 -4.12 17.33
C PRO A 476 -15.96 -4.24 17.54
N THR A 477 -16.37 -5.22 18.34
CA THR A 477 -17.77 -5.40 18.77
C THR A 477 -17.92 -5.23 20.27
N VAL A 478 -19.14 -4.94 20.72
CA VAL A 478 -19.47 -4.73 22.13
C VAL A 478 -20.46 -5.79 22.57
N CYS A 479 -20.10 -6.56 23.59
CA CYS A 479 -21.03 -7.44 24.26
C CYS A 479 -22.14 -6.62 24.94
N LEU A 480 -23.41 -6.95 24.69
CA LEU A 480 -24.52 -6.20 25.29
C LEU A 480 -24.81 -6.54 26.77
N ASN A 481 -24.15 -7.56 27.33
CA ASN A 481 -24.33 -7.94 28.74
C ASN A 481 -23.38 -7.12 29.65
N PRO A 482 -23.88 -6.18 30.47
CA PRO A 482 -23.04 -5.38 31.36
C PRO A 482 -22.36 -6.22 32.45
N SER A 483 -22.99 -7.32 32.86
CA SER A 483 -22.50 -8.26 33.86
C SER A 483 -21.61 -9.38 33.28
N CYS A 484 -21.19 -9.26 32.01
CA CYS A 484 -20.33 -10.25 31.38
C CYS A 484 -19.02 -10.43 32.17
N GLY A 485 -18.66 -11.66 32.52
CA GLY A 485 -17.43 -11.97 33.28
C GLY A 485 -16.13 -11.99 32.45
N HIS A 486 -16.19 -11.66 31.15
CA HIS A 486 -15.02 -11.67 30.28
C HIS A 486 -14.11 -10.48 30.61
N ASP A 487 -12.86 -10.74 30.99
CA ASP A 487 -11.89 -9.70 31.36
C ASP A 487 -11.07 -9.27 30.14
N HIS A 488 -11.32 -8.05 29.67
CA HIS A 488 -10.73 -7.49 28.46
C HIS A 488 -10.28 -6.03 28.64
N GLY A 489 -9.99 -5.61 29.87
CA GLY A 489 -9.43 -4.29 30.19
C GLY A 489 -10.39 -3.10 30.08
N TYR A 490 -11.26 -3.04 29.06
CA TYR A 490 -12.22 -1.94 28.87
C TYR A 490 -13.66 -2.44 28.63
N ARG A 491 -14.62 -1.81 29.33
CA ARG A 491 -16.06 -2.05 29.20
C ARG A 491 -16.74 -0.83 28.58
N TYR A 492 -17.60 -1.07 27.61
CA TYR A 492 -18.36 -0.01 26.99
C TYR A 492 -19.46 0.50 27.95
N PRO A 493 -19.63 1.81 28.14
CA PRO A 493 -20.60 2.35 29.09
C PRO A 493 -22.02 1.80 28.87
N GLY A 494 -22.64 1.29 29.95
CA GLY A 494 -23.97 0.70 29.92
C GLY A 494 -24.06 -0.68 29.24
N ALA A 495 -22.93 -1.25 28.81
CA ALA A 495 -22.83 -2.56 28.18
C ALA A 495 -21.61 -3.33 28.73
N GLY A 496 -21.20 -4.38 28.02
CA GLY A 496 -20.12 -5.29 28.40
C GLY A 496 -18.76 -4.95 27.76
N PRO A 497 -17.83 -5.92 27.74
CA PRO A 497 -16.48 -5.76 27.21
C PRO A 497 -16.46 -5.51 25.69
N VAL A 498 -15.44 -4.77 25.25
CA VAL A 498 -15.12 -4.55 23.84
C VAL A 498 -14.22 -5.68 23.34
N LEU A 499 -14.69 -6.38 22.32
CA LEU A 499 -14.09 -7.58 21.74
C LEU A 499 -13.51 -7.27 20.35
N GLY A 500 -12.46 -8.01 19.98
CA GLY A 500 -11.90 -7.97 18.64
C GLY A 500 -12.64 -8.90 17.68
N GLY A 501 -12.69 -8.53 16.40
CA GLY A 501 -13.31 -9.33 15.35
C GLY A 501 -14.84 -9.25 15.29
N HIS A 502 -15.43 -9.97 14.33
CA HIS A 502 -16.88 -9.96 14.07
C HIS A 502 -17.57 -11.15 14.76
N HIS A 503 -17.70 -11.09 16.08
CA HIS A 503 -18.43 -12.09 16.84
C HIS A 503 -19.93 -11.75 16.88
N GLU A 504 -20.81 -12.61 16.39
CA GLU A 504 -22.26 -12.40 16.58
C GLU A 504 -22.65 -12.52 18.06
N HIS A 505 -21.98 -13.42 18.78
CA HIS A 505 -22.18 -13.67 20.20
C HIS A 505 -20.85 -13.66 20.94
N CYS A 506 -20.86 -13.12 22.15
CA CYS A 506 -19.70 -13.09 23.03
C CYS A 506 -19.19 -14.52 23.29
N PRO A 507 -17.89 -14.81 23.10
CA PRO A 507 -17.33 -16.14 23.33
C PRO A 507 -17.54 -16.66 24.77
N ALA A 508 -17.57 -15.75 25.75
CA ALA A 508 -17.69 -16.10 27.16
C ALA A 508 -19.13 -16.30 27.63
N CYS A 509 -20.02 -15.33 27.39
CA CYS A 509 -21.39 -15.35 27.93
C CYS A 509 -22.48 -15.61 26.89
N ARG A 510 -22.12 -15.81 25.62
CA ARG A 510 -23.04 -16.07 24.48
C ARG A 510 -24.10 -15.00 24.23
N THR A 511 -24.02 -13.85 24.88
CA THR A 511 -24.84 -12.67 24.59
C THR A 511 -24.50 -12.10 23.22
N GLN A 512 -25.50 -11.65 22.48
CA GLN A 512 -25.31 -10.99 21.20
C GLN A 512 -24.42 -9.76 21.34
N THR A 513 -23.60 -9.50 20.33
CA THR A 513 -22.72 -8.32 20.29
C THR A 513 -23.09 -7.41 19.12
N LEU A 514 -22.87 -6.11 19.29
CA LEU A 514 -23.08 -5.13 18.21
C LEU A 514 -21.75 -4.47 17.82
N PRO A 515 -21.50 -4.23 16.53
CA PRO A 515 -20.31 -3.53 16.08
C PRO A 515 -20.31 -2.07 16.52
N LEU A 516 -19.12 -1.54 16.81
CA LEU A 516 -18.92 -0.13 17.09
C LEU A 516 -18.90 0.71 15.80
N ALA A 517 -19.68 1.77 15.82
CA ALA A 517 -19.64 2.87 14.87
C ALA A 517 -19.19 4.16 15.57
N ARG A 518 -18.71 5.11 14.78
CA ARG A 518 -18.25 6.41 15.26
C ARG A 518 -18.76 7.54 14.39
N CYS A 519 -18.94 8.71 14.99
CA CYS A 519 -19.18 9.94 14.29
C CYS A 519 -17.94 10.34 13.46
N THR A 520 -18.10 10.54 12.16
CA THR A 520 -17.03 10.96 11.23
C THR A 520 -16.53 12.37 11.54
N SER A 521 -17.35 13.19 12.19
CA SER A 521 -17.02 14.57 12.57
C SER A 521 -16.30 14.68 13.91
N CYS A 522 -16.72 13.97 14.97
CA CYS A 522 -16.17 14.16 16.33
C CYS A 522 -15.65 12.88 17.01
N GLY A 523 -15.78 11.72 16.38
CA GLY A 523 -15.30 10.44 16.94
C GLY A 523 -16.16 9.85 18.07
N GLU A 524 -17.31 10.44 18.38
CA GLU A 524 -18.28 9.90 19.35
C GLU A 524 -18.78 8.52 18.91
N THR A 525 -18.85 7.55 19.82
CA THR A 525 -19.16 6.16 19.48
C THR A 525 -20.61 5.79 19.76
N VAL A 526 -21.14 4.91 18.91
CA VAL A 526 -22.48 4.31 19.01
C VAL A 526 -22.39 2.85 18.55
N LEU A 527 -23.40 2.06 18.83
CA LEU A 527 -23.54 0.69 18.35
C LEU A 527 -24.35 0.68 17.04
N ALA A 528 -24.04 -0.21 16.10
CA ALA A 528 -24.75 -0.28 14.83
C ALA A 528 -25.48 -1.62 14.64
N ALA A 529 -26.74 -1.56 14.22
CA ALA A 529 -27.58 -2.72 13.96
C ALA A 529 -28.44 -2.53 12.72
N THR A 530 -28.86 -3.64 12.09
CA THR A 530 -30.00 -3.65 11.17
C THR A 530 -31.23 -4.16 11.91
N PHE A 531 -32.39 -3.63 11.57
CA PHE A 531 -33.68 -4.10 12.09
C PHE A 531 -34.50 -4.68 10.95
N SER A 532 -35.00 -5.89 11.16
CA SER A 532 -35.89 -6.58 10.23
C SER A 532 -37.32 -6.54 10.76
N GLN A 533 -38.22 -5.90 10.01
CA GLN A 533 -39.64 -5.83 10.37
C GLN A 533 -40.32 -7.20 10.29
N ALA A 534 -39.85 -8.10 9.41
CA ALA A 534 -40.47 -9.40 9.17
C ALA A 534 -40.45 -10.33 10.40
N ASP A 535 -39.42 -10.22 11.23
CA ASP A 535 -39.21 -11.07 12.42
C ASP A 535 -38.98 -10.27 13.71
N ASN A 536 -39.19 -8.94 13.67
CA ASN A 536 -39.05 -8.01 14.79
C ASN A 536 -37.70 -8.11 15.53
N ARG A 537 -36.60 -8.34 14.79
CA ARG A 537 -35.27 -8.57 15.35
C ARG A 537 -34.25 -7.55 14.87
N PHE A 538 -33.41 -7.12 15.80
CA PHE A 538 -32.15 -6.48 15.51
C PHE A 538 -31.05 -7.51 15.24
N ARG A 539 -30.20 -7.20 14.28
CA ARG A 539 -29.03 -7.99 13.94
C ARG A 539 -27.79 -7.09 13.89
N PRO A 540 -26.59 -7.62 14.19
CA PRO A 540 -25.36 -6.87 14.03
C PRO A 540 -25.25 -6.40 12.58
N LEU A 541 -24.96 -5.12 12.36
CA LEU A 541 -24.75 -4.58 11.01
C LEU A 541 -23.53 -5.28 10.38
N ARG A 542 -23.76 -6.14 9.38
CA ARG A 542 -22.70 -6.78 8.57
C ARG A 542 -22.37 -5.92 7.36
N ASP A 543 -21.28 -6.26 6.68
CA ASP A 543 -20.61 -5.48 5.64
C ASP A 543 -21.55 -4.82 4.61
N TRP A 544 -21.21 -3.63 4.12
CA TRP A 544 -21.92 -2.99 3.00
C TRP A 544 -21.72 -3.72 1.67
N ARG A 545 -20.83 -4.72 1.57
CA ARG A 545 -20.53 -5.43 0.30
C ARG A 545 -21.72 -6.26 -0.21
N ASP A 546 -22.77 -6.40 0.59
CA ASP A 546 -24.10 -6.88 0.15
C ASP A 546 -25.07 -5.74 -0.21
N ARG A 547 -24.61 -4.48 -0.24
CA ARG A 547 -25.30 -3.36 -0.91
C ARG A 547 -24.65 -3.13 -2.26
N ASP A 548 -25.13 -3.85 -3.28
CA ASP A 548 -25.09 -3.27 -4.62
C ASP A 548 -25.98 -2.02 -4.58
N PRO A 549 -25.52 -0.81 -4.94
CA PRO A 549 -26.37 0.36 -5.05
C PRO A 549 -27.53 0.16 -6.04
N GLU A 550 -27.42 -0.84 -6.92
CA GLU A 550 -28.48 -1.25 -7.86
C GLU A 550 -29.54 -2.17 -7.20
N ASP A 551 -29.28 -2.72 -6.00
CA ASP A 551 -30.23 -3.52 -5.21
C ASP A 551 -31.15 -2.67 -4.30
N GLU A 552 -31.42 -1.41 -4.68
CA GLU A 552 -32.46 -0.59 -4.01
C GLU A 552 -33.90 -1.08 -4.27
N VAL A 553 -34.08 -2.28 -4.82
CA VAL A 553 -35.40 -2.88 -5.04
C VAL A 553 -35.41 -4.38 -4.74
N GLU A 554 -34.97 -4.81 -3.55
CA GLU A 554 -35.49 -6.06 -2.98
C GLU A 554 -36.53 -5.75 -1.89
N GLU A 555 -37.76 -6.20 -2.14
CA GLU A 555 -38.91 -6.17 -1.25
C GLU A 555 -38.59 -6.87 0.08
N GLY A 556 -38.07 -6.13 1.07
CA GLY A 556 -37.60 -6.76 2.31
C GLY A 556 -37.16 -5.86 3.48
N GLY A 557 -37.55 -4.58 3.56
CA GLY A 557 -37.74 -3.83 4.81
C GLY A 557 -36.63 -3.77 5.90
N GLN A 558 -35.33 -3.94 5.58
CA GLN A 558 -34.26 -3.80 6.58
C GLN A 558 -33.79 -2.35 6.76
N GLN A 559 -33.96 -1.80 7.96
CA GLN A 559 -33.56 -0.43 8.30
C GLN A 559 -32.30 -0.43 9.19
N THR A 560 -31.37 0.49 8.94
CA THR A 560 -30.16 0.65 9.77
C THR A 560 -30.41 1.56 10.96
N PHE A 561 -29.94 1.16 12.15
CA PHE A 561 -30.06 1.90 13.39
C PHE A 561 -28.69 2.13 14.03
N PHE A 562 -28.49 3.33 14.59
CA PHE A 562 -27.37 3.67 15.47
C PHE A 562 -27.90 3.83 16.89
N LEU A 563 -27.32 3.09 17.83
CA LEU A 563 -27.91 2.79 19.13
C LEU A 563 -26.92 3.13 20.26
N ALA A 564 -27.41 3.64 21.39
CA ALA A 564 -26.62 3.85 22.60
C ALA A 564 -27.27 3.14 23.80
N PRO A 565 -26.51 2.37 24.61
CA PRO A 565 -27.03 1.79 25.85
C PRO A 565 -27.54 2.86 26.82
N THR A 566 -28.71 2.63 27.42
CA THR A 566 -29.37 3.56 28.34
C THR A 566 -30.25 2.80 29.34
N GLY A 567 -30.84 3.51 30.31
CA GLY A 567 -31.99 3.01 31.08
C GLY A 567 -33.32 3.20 30.31
N ALA A 568 -34.40 2.65 30.86
CA ALA A 568 -35.74 2.75 30.30
C ALA A 568 -36.22 4.21 30.17
N GLY A 569 -36.81 4.56 29.02
CA GLY A 569 -37.41 5.88 28.76
C GLY A 569 -38.41 5.84 27.60
N ALA A 570 -39.07 6.97 27.34
CA ALA A 570 -40.08 7.07 26.28
C ALA A 570 -39.50 6.79 24.87
N ASP A 571 -38.24 7.17 24.65
CA ASP A 571 -37.56 7.07 23.35
C ASP A 571 -36.49 5.95 23.34
N THR A 572 -36.76 4.83 24.02
CA THR A 572 -35.82 3.70 24.13
C THR A 572 -36.45 2.40 23.67
N GLU A 573 -35.66 1.58 22.98
CA GLU A 573 -36.10 0.31 22.42
C GLU A 573 -35.55 -0.86 23.27
N PRO A 574 -36.39 -1.88 23.59
CA PRO A 574 -35.91 -3.07 24.27
C PRO A 574 -35.15 -3.96 23.27
N TYR A 575 -34.03 -4.50 23.72
CA TYR A 575 -33.16 -5.35 22.90
C TYR A 575 -32.84 -6.64 23.67
N GLN A 576 -33.37 -7.77 23.23
CA GLN A 576 -33.11 -9.04 23.89
C GLN A 576 -31.66 -9.52 23.68
N LEU A 577 -30.99 -9.88 24.78
CA LEU A 577 -29.55 -10.18 24.78
C LEU A 577 -29.19 -11.48 24.04
N THR A 578 -30.13 -12.38 23.82
CA THR A 578 -29.88 -13.69 23.20
C THR A 578 -29.83 -13.61 21.68
N ASP A 579 -30.77 -12.89 21.10
CA ASP A 579 -31.12 -13.04 19.68
C ASP A 579 -31.68 -11.76 19.04
N GLY A 580 -31.66 -10.64 19.78
CA GLY A 580 -31.97 -9.30 19.28
C GLY A 580 -33.44 -9.00 19.09
N LEU A 581 -34.35 -9.81 19.64
CA LEU A 581 -35.78 -9.54 19.58
C LEU A 581 -36.11 -8.19 20.22
N ARG A 582 -36.94 -7.38 19.54
CA ARG A 582 -37.41 -6.07 20.03
C ARG A 582 -38.61 -6.25 20.97
N GLU A 583 -38.37 -6.93 22.09
CA GLU A 583 -39.36 -7.17 23.14
C GLU A 583 -38.71 -7.10 24.53
N PRO A 584 -39.39 -6.56 25.55
CA PRO A 584 -38.89 -6.52 26.91
C PRO A 584 -39.13 -7.87 27.63
N SER A 585 -38.64 -8.97 27.05
CA SER A 585 -38.80 -10.33 27.58
C SER A 585 -37.45 -11.00 27.85
N GLY A 586 -37.39 -11.88 28.85
CA GLY A 586 -36.14 -12.55 29.24
C GLY A 586 -35.06 -11.58 29.73
N SER A 587 -33.80 -11.82 29.35
CA SER A 587 -32.68 -10.89 29.59
C SER A 587 -32.56 -9.91 28.42
N PHE A 588 -32.73 -8.61 28.68
CA PHE A 588 -32.72 -7.56 27.67
C PHE A 588 -31.97 -6.30 28.16
N ALA A 589 -31.59 -5.43 27.22
CA ALA A 589 -31.03 -4.11 27.47
C ALA A 589 -31.86 -3.02 26.79
N TRP A 590 -31.85 -1.79 27.33
CA TRP A 590 -32.48 -0.64 26.70
C TRP A 590 -31.48 0.11 25.82
N LEU A 591 -31.83 0.32 24.56
CA LEU A 591 -31.01 1.05 23.59
C LEU A 591 -31.77 2.26 23.07
N ARG A 592 -31.11 3.43 23.02
CA ARG A 592 -31.68 4.66 22.43
C ARG A 592 -31.22 4.79 20.97
N PRO A 593 -32.14 4.92 19.99
CA PRO A 593 -31.77 5.25 18.62
C PRO A 593 -31.32 6.70 18.48
N HIS A 594 -30.29 6.92 17.66
CA HIS A 594 -29.75 8.23 17.34
C HIS A 594 -29.78 8.49 15.84
N THR A 595 -30.48 9.55 15.43
CA THR A 595 -30.46 10.09 14.06
C THR A 595 -29.37 11.15 13.88
N ALA A 596 -29.01 11.86 14.95
CA ALA A 596 -27.94 12.84 15.00
C ALA A 596 -26.85 12.42 16.00
N CYS A 597 -25.63 12.93 15.81
CA CYS A 597 -24.55 12.66 16.76
C CYS A 597 -24.86 13.24 18.16
N PRO A 598 -24.85 12.44 19.24
CA PRO A 598 -25.20 12.93 20.57
C PRO A 598 -24.20 13.94 21.16
N ASN A 599 -22.97 14.02 20.62
CA ASN A 599 -21.95 14.96 21.07
C ASN A 599 -21.87 16.22 20.21
N CYS A 600 -21.93 16.12 18.88
CA CYS A 600 -21.74 17.28 17.98
C CYS A 600 -22.97 17.71 17.18
N GLY A 601 -24.10 16.99 17.29
CA GLY A 601 -25.38 17.36 16.68
C GLY A 601 -25.48 17.23 15.15
N GLU A 602 -24.54 16.57 14.48
CA GLU A 602 -24.55 16.45 13.00
C GLU A 602 -25.53 15.35 12.53
N GLU A 603 -26.42 15.69 11.58
CA GLU A 603 -27.67 14.97 11.22
C GLU A 603 -27.64 14.11 9.93
N GLU A 604 -26.58 14.15 9.09
CA GLU A 604 -26.53 13.44 7.78
C GLU A 604 -25.27 12.55 7.64
N PRO A 605 -25.38 11.35 7.02
CA PRO A 605 -24.84 10.08 7.51
C PRO A 605 -23.51 10.26 8.25
N THR A 606 -23.66 10.47 9.55
CA THR A 606 -22.58 10.90 10.43
C THR A 606 -21.77 9.72 10.94
N PHE A 607 -22.36 8.53 10.97
CA PHE A 607 -21.77 7.38 11.63
C PHE A 607 -21.19 6.38 10.63
N ALA A 608 -19.95 5.99 10.86
CA ALA A 608 -19.26 4.97 10.10
C ALA A 608 -18.76 3.88 11.04
N LEU A 609 -18.84 2.63 10.60
CA LEU A 609 -18.21 1.51 11.31
C LEU A 609 -16.70 1.77 11.46
N ILE A 610 -16.15 1.42 12.62
CA ILE A 610 -14.70 1.49 12.87
C ILE A 610 -14.06 0.36 12.07
N ARG A 611 -13.64 0.63 10.84
CA ARG A 611 -12.96 -0.35 10.00
C ARG A 611 -12.00 0.31 9.03
N SER A 612 -11.12 -0.50 8.46
CA SER A 612 -10.26 -0.08 7.34
C SER A 612 -10.55 -0.98 6.14
N GLY A 613 -10.69 -0.40 4.96
CA GLY A 613 -10.88 -1.19 3.74
C GLY A 613 -9.61 -1.94 3.34
N ASP A 614 -9.77 -3.17 2.85
CA ASP A 614 -8.67 -4.05 2.42
C ASP A 614 -7.79 -3.41 1.33
N ASP A 615 -8.40 -2.59 0.46
CA ASP A 615 -7.71 -1.88 -0.63
C ASP A 615 -6.55 -0.99 -0.13
N ASN A 616 -6.65 -0.47 1.10
CA ASN A 616 -5.61 0.39 1.68
C ASN A 616 -4.53 -0.41 2.41
N ALA A 617 -4.84 -1.63 2.87
CA ALA A 617 -3.91 -2.46 3.64
C ALA A 617 -2.75 -2.95 2.76
N LEU A 618 -3.04 -3.41 1.54
CA LEU A 618 -2.01 -3.89 0.60
C LEU A 618 -0.98 -2.79 0.29
N GLY A 619 -1.44 -1.55 0.08
CA GLY A 619 -0.55 -0.41 -0.17
C GLY A 619 0.40 -0.15 1.01
N ILE A 620 -0.10 -0.19 2.24
CA ILE A 620 0.72 0.02 3.44
C ILE A 620 1.70 -1.13 3.65
N VAL A 621 1.25 -2.38 3.51
CA VAL A 621 2.12 -3.55 3.63
C VAL A 621 3.23 -3.47 2.60
N ALA A 622 2.91 -3.17 1.33
CA ALA A 622 3.89 -3.05 0.27
C ALA A 622 4.89 -1.91 0.51
N GLU A 623 4.41 -0.71 0.88
CA GLU A 623 5.29 0.44 1.16
C GLU A 623 6.25 0.16 2.32
N THR A 624 5.75 -0.48 3.38
CA THR A 624 6.50 -0.77 4.61
C THR A 624 7.48 -1.91 4.39
N ALA A 625 7.05 -2.99 3.74
CA ALA A 625 7.92 -4.09 3.35
C ALA A 625 9.03 -3.59 2.44
N LEU A 626 8.71 -2.77 1.42
CA LEU A 626 9.72 -2.19 0.52
C LEU A 626 10.76 -1.38 1.28
N ALA A 627 10.38 -0.64 2.32
CA ALA A 627 11.32 0.15 3.12
C ALA A 627 12.28 -0.68 3.97
N SER A 628 11.80 -1.83 4.43
CA SER A 628 12.59 -2.84 5.12
C SER A 628 13.39 -3.74 4.17
N MET A 629 13.13 -3.66 2.86
CA MET A 629 13.97 -4.39 1.91
C MET A 629 15.39 -3.82 1.91
N PRO A 630 16.40 -4.67 1.74
CA PRO A 630 17.77 -4.22 1.60
C PRO A 630 17.94 -3.35 0.34
N PRO A 631 18.76 -2.28 0.40
CA PRO A 631 19.11 -1.51 -0.77
C PRO A 631 19.87 -2.39 -1.78
N MET A 632 19.90 -1.94 -3.04
CA MET A 632 20.69 -2.62 -4.05
C MET A 632 22.18 -2.53 -3.67
N PRO A 633 22.92 -3.65 -3.65
CA PRO A 633 24.35 -3.65 -3.35
C PRO A 633 25.15 -3.24 -4.60
N SER A 634 24.95 -2.00 -5.06
CA SER A 634 25.58 -1.45 -6.26
C SER A 634 25.93 0.03 -6.09
N ASP A 635 26.96 0.49 -6.80
CA ASP A 635 27.40 1.90 -6.74
C ASP A 635 26.37 2.86 -7.34
N ASP A 636 25.58 2.39 -8.30
CA ASP A 636 24.53 3.16 -8.97
C ASP A 636 23.26 3.36 -8.11
N ARG A 637 23.23 2.80 -6.88
CA ARG A 637 22.08 2.92 -5.96
C ARG A 637 21.68 4.37 -5.65
N ASN A 638 22.63 5.30 -5.71
CA ASN A 638 22.39 6.72 -5.44
C ASN A 638 21.48 7.39 -6.49
N TRP A 639 21.43 6.83 -7.70
CA TRP A 639 20.55 7.29 -8.78
C TRP A 639 19.33 6.38 -8.94
N LYS A 640 19.08 5.49 -7.98
CA LYS A 640 17.92 4.61 -7.95
C LYS A 640 16.95 5.07 -6.86
N PRO A 641 15.66 5.14 -7.15
CA PRO A 641 14.64 5.44 -6.14
C PRO A 641 14.73 4.46 -4.97
N ALA A 642 14.58 4.98 -3.75
CA ALA A 642 14.73 4.20 -2.52
C ALA A 642 15.98 3.31 -2.51
N GLY A 643 17.10 3.75 -3.08
CA GLY A 643 18.36 2.99 -3.13
C GLY A 643 18.28 1.68 -3.92
N GLY A 644 17.34 1.56 -4.86
CA GLY A 644 17.17 0.37 -5.69
C GLY A 644 16.55 -0.83 -4.98
N ARG A 645 15.86 -0.62 -3.86
CA ARG A 645 15.10 -1.66 -3.16
C ARG A 645 14.08 -2.30 -4.10
N ARG A 646 13.91 -3.61 -3.98
CA ARG A 646 13.05 -4.40 -4.86
C ARG A 646 11.98 -5.13 -4.06
N LEU A 647 10.74 -4.97 -4.48
CA LEU A 647 9.60 -5.71 -3.99
C LEU A 647 8.80 -6.22 -5.19
N ILE A 648 8.39 -7.48 -5.15
CA ILE A 648 7.44 -8.03 -6.11
C ILE A 648 6.13 -8.23 -5.36
N ALA A 649 5.05 -7.63 -5.86
CA ALA A 649 3.71 -7.77 -5.32
C ALA A 649 2.80 -8.36 -6.40
N PHE A 650 1.99 -9.33 -6.00
CA PHE A 650 1.00 -9.97 -6.86
C PHE A 650 -0.41 -9.72 -6.29
N SER A 651 -1.42 -9.77 -7.16
CA SER A 651 -2.82 -9.69 -6.78
C SER A 651 -3.63 -10.60 -7.71
N ASP A 652 -4.51 -11.43 -7.14
CA ASP A 652 -5.38 -12.32 -7.90
C ASP A 652 -6.47 -11.57 -8.67
N SER A 653 -6.74 -10.31 -8.27
CA SER A 653 -7.59 -9.40 -9.03
C SER A 653 -6.76 -8.59 -10.03
N ARG A 654 -7.10 -8.69 -11.33
CA ARG A 654 -6.52 -7.83 -12.38
C ARG A 654 -6.77 -6.35 -12.12
N GLN A 655 -7.93 -6.00 -11.56
CA GLN A 655 -8.27 -4.61 -11.24
C GLN A 655 -7.45 -4.08 -10.06
N SER A 656 -7.32 -4.87 -9.00
CA SER A 656 -6.53 -4.47 -7.82
C SER A 656 -5.04 -4.38 -8.14
N ALA A 657 -4.52 -5.31 -8.97
CA ALA A 657 -3.16 -5.25 -9.49
C ALA A 657 -2.91 -3.96 -10.30
N ALA A 658 -3.83 -3.61 -11.21
CA ALA A 658 -3.72 -2.41 -12.04
C ALA A 658 -3.77 -1.09 -11.24
N ARG A 659 -4.48 -1.08 -10.10
CA ARG A 659 -4.62 0.10 -9.23
C ARG A 659 -3.47 0.28 -8.24
N LEU A 660 -2.82 -0.81 -7.82
CA LEU A 660 -1.80 -0.80 -6.76
C LEU A 660 -0.61 0.11 -7.10
N GLY A 661 -0.02 -0.05 -8.29
CA GLY A 661 1.15 0.73 -8.71
C GLY A 661 0.91 2.24 -8.68
N PRO A 662 -0.09 2.77 -9.42
CA PRO A 662 -0.41 4.20 -9.40
C PRO A 662 -0.74 4.74 -8.00
N ALA A 663 -1.43 3.96 -7.17
CA ALA A 663 -1.81 4.36 -5.81
C ALA A 663 -0.60 4.48 -4.87
N LEU A 664 0.33 3.52 -4.94
CA LEU A 664 1.59 3.55 -4.18
C LEU A 664 2.43 4.76 -4.57
N THR A 665 2.63 4.98 -5.87
CA THR A 665 3.38 6.13 -6.39
C THR A 665 2.75 7.44 -5.94
N ALA A 666 1.44 7.62 -6.10
CA ALA A 666 0.74 8.83 -5.68
C ALA A 666 0.83 9.10 -4.17
N THR A 667 0.81 8.04 -3.35
CA THR A 667 0.91 8.15 -1.90
C THR A 667 2.33 8.53 -1.48
N HIS A 668 3.34 7.89 -2.07
CA HIS A 668 4.74 8.20 -1.84
C HIS A 668 5.07 9.65 -2.23
N GLU A 669 4.69 10.08 -3.43
CA GLU A 669 4.86 11.45 -3.91
C GLU A 669 4.27 12.46 -2.92
N ARG A 670 3.02 12.25 -2.47
CA ARG A 670 2.34 13.14 -1.52
C ARG A 670 3.08 13.22 -0.19
N GLN A 671 3.51 12.09 0.37
CA GLN A 671 4.23 12.06 1.65
C GLN A 671 5.60 12.76 1.54
N MET A 672 6.35 12.50 0.45
CA MET A 672 7.63 13.15 0.19
C MET A 672 7.47 14.66 0.05
N CYS A 673 6.49 15.12 -0.73
CA CYS A 673 6.22 16.54 -0.90
C CYS A 673 5.87 17.22 0.43
N ARG A 674 5.00 16.59 1.24
CA ARG A 674 4.66 17.11 2.58
C ARG A 674 5.87 17.18 3.50
N SER A 675 6.75 16.17 3.46
CA SER A 675 8.00 16.16 4.24
C SER A 675 8.93 17.29 3.83
N ILE A 676 9.12 17.50 2.53
CA ILE A 676 9.96 18.58 2.00
C ILE A 676 9.37 19.96 2.38
N ILE A 677 8.06 20.16 2.22
CA ILE A 677 7.40 21.42 2.57
C ILE A 677 7.51 21.69 4.07
N ALA A 678 7.20 20.70 4.92
CA ALA A 678 7.27 20.84 6.37
C ALA A 678 8.70 21.15 6.86
N ALA A 679 9.72 20.48 6.30
CA ALA A 679 11.12 20.76 6.59
C ALA A 679 11.51 22.19 6.20
N THR A 680 11.15 22.61 4.99
CA THR A 680 11.46 23.97 4.48
C THR A 680 10.74 25.05 5.31
N LEU A 681 9.49 24.81 5.73
CA LEU A 681 8.74 25.71 6.62
C LEU A 681 9.39 25.79 8.00
N HIS A 682 9.86 24.68 8.55
CA HIS A 682 10.52 24.66 9.84
C HIS A 682 11.84 25.43 9.84
N GLU A 683 12.69 25.23 8.82
CA GLU A 683 13.93 26.02 8.65
C GLU A 683 13.65 27.52 8.60
N ALA A 684 12.52 27.92 7.99
CA ALA A 684 12.08 29.30 7.93
C ALA A 684 11.54 29.86 9.27
N ARG A 685 11.13 29.04 10.25
CA ARG A 685 10.73 29.53 11.60
C ARG A 685 11.88 30.27 12.29
N ASN A 686 13.13 29.93 11.98
CA ASN A 686 14.29 30.65 12.50
C ASN A 686 14.36 32.13 12.05
N ALA A 687 13.48 32.56 11.13
CA ALA A 687 13.28 33.96 10.76
C ALA A 687 12.48 34.78 11.78
N ASP A 688 11.92 34.18 12.84
CA ASP A 688 11.23 34.90 13.93
C ASP A 688 12.13 35.95 14.61
N ARG A 689 13.45 35.75 14.59
CA ARG A 689 14.44 36.75 15.03
C ARG A 689 14.38 38.05 14.22
N VAL A 690 14.05 37.96 12.92
CA VAL A 690 13.93 39.13 12.03
C VAL A 690 12.66 39.92 12.36
N VAL A 691 11.53 39.24 12.57
CA VAL A 691 10.27 39.88 12.97
C VAL A 691 10.41 40.57 14.33
N ALA A 692 11.02 39.89 15.31
CA ALA A 692 11.29 40.47 16.63
C ALA A 692 12.19 41.71 16.55
N ARG A 693 13.21 41.69 15.69
CA ARG A 693 14.08 42.86 15.45
C ARG A 693 13.33 44.02 14.80
N ILE A 694 12.50 43.77 13.79
CA ILE A 694 11.71 44.83 13.14
C ILE A 694 10.72 45.46 14.14
N ARG A 695 10.09 44.66 15.01
CA ARG A 695 9.20 45.21 16.07
C ARG A 695 9.96 46.12 17.04
N LEU A 696 11.19 45.77 17.40
CA LEU A 696 12.04 46.63 18.23
C LEU A 696 12.43 47.92 17.49
N GLU A 697 12.74 47.84 16.20
CA GLU A 697 13.00 49.02 15.36
C GLU A 697 11.77 49.94 15.25
N ILE A 698 10.57 49.37 15.14
CA ILE A 698 9.30 50.11 15.15
C ILE A 698 9.08 50.81 16.48
N SER A 699 9.23 50.11 17.62
CA SER A 699 9.08 50.71 18.96
C SER A 699 9.99 51.92 19.13
N ARG A 700 11.26 51.80 18.70
CA ARG A 700 12.21 52.91 18.74
C ARG A 700 11.80 54.06 17.83
N ALA A 701 11.39 53.77 16.60
CA ALA A 701 10.93 54.80 15.68
C ALA A 701 9.65 55.52 16.17
N GLN A 702 8.78 54.82 16.91
CA GLN A 702 7.61 55.42 17.56
C GLN A 702 8.01 56.31 18.73
N GLU A 703 8.93 55.85 19.59
CA GLU A 703 9.49 56.65 20.69
C GLU A 703 10.19 57.91 20.17
N ASP A 704 11.00 57.78 19.11
CA ASP A 704 11.67 58.91 18.44
C ASP A 704 10.64 59.90 17.87
N LEU A 705 9.56 59.42 17.24
CA LEU A 705 8.49 60.26 16.68
C LEU A 705 7.65 60.96 17.77
N GLU A 706 7.45 60.32 18.91
CA GLU A 706 6.74 60.91 20.07
C GLU A 706 7.57 61.97 20.79
N ALA A 707 8.90 61.82 20.80
CA ALA A 707 9.84 62.74 21.44
C ALA A 707 10.24 63.94 20.56
N GLU A 708 9.96 63.90 19.25
CA GLU A 708 10.36 64.93 18.30
C GLU A 708 9.29 66.03 18.13
N ASP A 709 9.69 67.29 18.25
CA ASP A 709 8.82 68.47 18.18
C ASP A 709 8.91 69.18 16.82
N ASP A 710 9.98 68.95 16.04
CA ASP A 710 10.16 69.57 14.72
C ASP A 710 9.27 68.94 13.62
N PRO A 711 8.45 69.72 12.88
CA PRO A 711 7.53 69.19 11.86
C PRO A 711 8.20 68.47 10.68
N GLU A 712 9.41 68.87 10.29
CA GLU A 712 10.14 68.29 9.15
C GLU A 712 10.78 66.96 9.55
N GLU A 713 11.41 66.90 10.74
CA GLU A 713 11.96 65.66 11.31
C GLU A 713 10.86 64.65 11.68
N ARG A 714 9.70 65.11 12.21
CA ARG A 714 8.52 64.25 12.41
C ARG A 714 8.03 63.62 11.09
N GLY A 715 8.09 64.36 9.98
CA GLY A 715 7.74 63.83 8.66
C GLY A 715 8.65 62.66 8.23
N ILE A 716 9.97 62.82 8.41
CA ILE A 716 10.97 61.79 8.10
C ILE A 716 10.80 60.56 9.00
N LEU A 717 10.57 60.77 10.30
CA LEU A 717 10.33 59.69 11.26
C LEU A 717 9.02 58.93 10.97
N GLN A 718 7.97 59.63 10.52
CA GLN A 718 6.72 59.01 10.08
C GLN A 718 6.92 58.16 8.82
N GLU A 719 7.65 58.65 7.81
CA GLU A 719 7.96 57.86 6.61
C GLU A 719 8.76 56.60 6.95
N ARG A 720 9.76 56.72 7.85
CA ARG A 720 10.55 55.59 8.34
C ARG A 720 9.70 54.60 9.13
N LEU A 721 8.76 55.08 9.94
CA LEU A 721 7.83 54.24 10.68
C LEU A 721 6.91 53.48 9.71
N ASP A 722 6.38 54.15 8.69
CA ASP A 722 5.53 53.55 7.65
C ASP A 722 6.30 52.48 6.86
N GLU A 723 7.57 52.73 6.53
CA GLU A 723 8.47 51.76 5.89
C GLU A 723 8.71 50.54 6.78
N LEU A 724 9.06 50.75 8.06
CA LEU A 724 9.27 49.66 9.01
C LEU A 724 8.00 48.85 9.25
N GLN A 725 6.84 49.51 9.33
CA GLN A 725 5.54 48.85 9.42
C GLN A 725 5.21 48.05 8.15
N ALA A 726 5.51 48.58 6.95
CA ALA A 726 5.36 47.85 5.70
C ALA A 726 6.27 46.62 5.64
N ARG A 727 7.52 46.77 6.10
CA ARG A 727 8.50 45.69 6.19
C ARG A 727 8.12 44.63 7.22
N LEU A 728 7.53 45.05 8.35
CA LEU A 728 6.92 44.14 9.32
C LEU A 728 5.78 43.38 8.64
N ARG A 729 4.78 44.06 8.07
CA ARG A 729 3.64 43.44 7.36
C ARG A 729 4.10 42.40 6.33
N ALA A 730 5.12 42.71 5.52
CA ALA A 730 5.70 41.77 4.56
C ALA A 730 6.35 40.55 5.23
N ALA A 731 7.14 40.75 6.30
CA ALA A 731 7.74 39.66 7.06
C ALA A 731 6.69 38.80 7.80
N GLU A 732 5.61 39.42 8.27
CA GLU A 732 4.50 38.76 8.94
C GLU A 732 3.63 37.96 7.97
N ALA A 733 3.43 38.44 6.75
CA ALA A 733 2.66 37.75 5.70
C ALA A 733 3.29 36.41 5.28
N GLY A 734 4.58 36.20 5.53
CA GLY A 734 5.33 35.03 5.10
C GLY A 734 5.97 35.21 3.72
N GLY A 735 6.36 34.10 3.10
CA GLY A 735 6.86 34.12 1.72
C GLY A 735 5.72 33.98 0.72
N GLN A 736 5.81 34.65 -0.44
CA GLN A 736 4.87 34.41 -1.53
C GLN A 736 4.97 32.97 -2.03
N MET A 737 3.89 32.41 -2.56
CA MET A 737 3.87 31.01 -3.02
C MET A 737 4.98 30.73 -4.05
N ASP A 738 5.29 31.69 -4.92
CA ASP A 738 6.37 31.59 -5.90
C ASP A 738 7.77 31.53 -5.25
N ASP A 739 7.98 32.23 -4.14
CA ASP A 739 9.23 32.14 -3.38
C ASP A 739 9.40 30.75 -2.76
N TRP A 740 8.30 30.19 -2.24
CA TRP A 740 8.28 28.83 -1.74
C TRP A 740 8.53 27.82 -2.84
N LEU A 741 7.96 28.00 -4.04
CA LEU A 741 8.27 27.15 -5.19
C LEU A 741 9.76 27.18 -5.54
N ARG A 742 10.40 28.35 -5.53
CA ARG A 742 11.86 28.45 -5.76
C ARG A 742 12.65 27.67 -4.71
N ARG A 743 12.31 27.79 -3.43
CA ARG A 743 12.96 27.04 -2.33
C ARG A 743 12.76 25.53 -2.49
N LEU A 744 11.53 25.09 -2.76
CA LEU A 744 11.21 23.68 -2.95
C LEU A 744 11.97 23.09 -4.14
N ARG A 745 12.06 23.81 -5.27
CA ARG A 745 12.82 23.39 -6.47
C ARG A 745 14.31 23.15 -6.18
N SER A 746 14.90 23.89 -5.25
CA SER A 746 16.30 23.71 -4.84
C SER A 746 16.54 22.54 -3.88
N ASN A 747 15.49 21.94 -3.31
CA ASN A 747 15.66 20.85 -2.35
C ASN A 747 16.16 19.56 -3.07
N PRO A 748 17.28 18.96 -2.63
CA PRO A 748 17.86 17.79 -3.29
C PRO A 748 16.93 16.56 -3.28
N ARG A 749 16.05 16.44 -2.28
CA ARG A 749 15.10 15.31 -2.16
C ARG A 749 14.01 15.30 -3.22
N VAL A 750 13.83 16.39 -3.96
CA VAL A 750 12.88 16.42 -5.09
C VAL A 750 13.27 15.42 -6.18
N ALA A 751 14.55 15.10 -6.32
CA ALA A 751 15.03 14.13 -7.31
C ALA A 751 14.54 12.69 -7.06
N GLU A 752 14.11 12.37 -5.82
CA GLU A 752 13.56 11.05 -5.47
C GLU A 752 12.12 10.82 -5.97
N ILE A 753 11.45 11.89 -6.43
CA ILE A 753 10.08 11.84 -6.96
C ILE A 753 10.14 11.47 -8.45
N PHE A 754 9.19 10.67 -8.93
CA PHE A 754 9.06 10.39 -10.35
C PHE A 754 8.15 11.38 -11.07
N SER A 755 8.57 11.84 -12.25
CA SER A 755 7.66 12.53 -13.16
C SER A 755 6.69 11.52 -13.77
N ARG A 756 5.39 11.78 -13.60
CA ARG A 756 4.32 10.94 -14.15
C ARG A 756 4.28 10.98 -15.67
N GLU A 757 4.59 12.12 -16.26
CA GLU A 757 4.51 12.33 -17.72
C GLU A 757 5.61 11.56 -18.45
N THR A 758 6.83 11.58 -17.91
CA THR A 758 7.96 10.86 -18.52
C THR A 758 8.09 9.43 -18.02
N GLY A 759 7.45 9.08 -16.90
CA GLY A 759 7.53 7.78 -16.23
C GLY A 759 7.24 6.58 -17.13
N VAL A 760 6.35 6.73 -18.11
CA VAL A 760 6.02 5.68 -19.09
C VAL A 760 7.18 5.29 -20.01
N THR A 761 8.18 6.15 -20.14
CA THR A 761 9.36 5.92 -20.98
C THR A 761 10.55 5.35 -20.21
N HIS A 762 10.46 5.29 -18.88
CA HIS A 762 11.56 4.83 -18.03
C HIS A 762 11.74 3.32 -18.19
N LYS A 763 12.98 2.89 -18.47
CA LYS A 763 13.34 1.46 -18.54
C LYS A 763 14.56 1.18 -17.67
N LEU A 764 14.59 0.00 -17.06
CA LEU A 764 15.64 -0.40 -16.11
C LEU A 764 17.05 -0.35 -16.72
N ASP A 765 17.19 -0.77 -17.97
CA ASP A 765 18.44 -0.83 -18.74
C ASP A 765 18.98 0.56 -19.13
N THR A 766 18.12 1.57 -19.19
CA THR A 766 18.47 2.95 -19.57
C THR A 766 18.46 3.92 -18.39
N TRP A 767 18.11 3.45 -17.18
CA TRP A 767 18.05 4.27 -15.99
C TRP A 767 19.43 4.49 -15.37
N ASN A 768 20.06 5.59 -15.76
CA ASN A 768 21.38 6.04 -15.30
C ASN A 768 21.31 7.43 -14.63
N GLN A 769 22.46 8.00 -14.29
CA GLN A 769 22.54 9.35 -13.71
C GLN A 769 21.86 10.41 -14.58
N GLU A 770 22.05 10.38 -15.90
CA GLU A 770 21.43 11.36 -16.81
C GLU A 770 19.90 11.24 -16.83
N ALA A 771 19.37 10.01 -16.81
CA ALA A 771 17.93 9.76 -16.71
C ALA A 771 17.37 10.28 -15.36
N TRP A 772 18.09 10.06 -14.26
CA TRP A 772 17.75 10.58 -12.94
C TRP A 772 17.70 12.11 -12.92
N GLU A 773 18.71 12.78 -13.47
CA GLU A 773 18.79 14.24 -13.54
C GLU A 773 17.69 14.85 -14.42
N ARG A 774 17.38 14.22 -15.57
CA ARG A 774 16.25 14.62 -16.43
C ARG A 774 14.90 14.49 -15.71
N ASN A 775 14.68 13.37 -15.02
CA ASN A 775 13.48 13.18 -14.20
C ASN A 775 13.37 14.27 -13.12
N ALA A 776 14.47 14.54 -12.41
CA ALA A 776 14.49 15.58 -11.38
C ALA A 776 14.17 16.98 -11.94
N ALA A 777 14.69 17.32 -13.13
CA ALA A 777 14.37 18.57 -13.81
C ALA A 777 12.87 18.68 -14.15
N GLU A 778 12.27 17.59 -14.65
CA GLU A 778 10.85 17.56 -14.98
C GLU A 778 9.97 17.69 -13.72
N VAL A 779 10.29 16.99 -12.64
CA VAL A 779 9.56 17.15 -11.37
C VAL A 779 9.65 18.58 -10.86
N ARG A 780 10.84 19.20 -10.88
CA ARG A 780 11.04 20.60 -10.46
C ARG A 780 10.17 21.58 -11.26
N ARG A 781 9.94 21.30 -12.54
CA ARG A 781 9.06 22.10 -13.40
C ARG A 781 7.62 22.10 -12.88
N ARG A 782 7.13 20.96 -12.40
CA ARG A 782 5.72 20.71 -12.01
C ARG A 782 5.43 20.72 -10.50
N LEU A 783 6.33 21.27 -9.66
CA LEU A 783 6.10 21.42 -8.22
C LEU A 783 4.97 22.40 -7.86
N ASP A 784 4.58 23.27 -8.79
CA ASP A 784 3.39 24.12 -8.71
C ASP A 784 2.10 23.30 -8.52
N VAL A 785 1.94 22.22 -9.28
CA VAL A 785 0.82 21.27 -9.16
C VAL A 785 0.78 20.63 -7.77
N VAL A 786 1.94 20.36 -7.18
CA VAL A 786 2.05 19.75 -5.85
C VAL A 786 1.56 20.70 -4.76
N LEU A 787 2.00 21.97 -4.78
CA LEU A 787 1.51 22.97 -3.83
C LEU A 787 0.01 23.24 -4.00
N ALA A 788 -0.45 23.36 -5.24
CA ALA A 788 -1.86 23.53 -5.57
C ALA A 788 -2.73 22.38 -5.02
N ARG A 789 -2.24 21.13 -5.10
CA ARG A 789 -2.91 19.95 -4.50
C ARG A 789 -2.99 20.02 -2.98
N GLU A 790 -1.91 20.45 -2.34
CA GLU A 790 -1.80 20.40 -0.88
C GLU A 790 -2.59 21.53 -0.22
N PHE A 791 -2.59 22.72 -0.83
CA PHE A 791 -3.11 23.96 -0.25
C PHE A 791 -4.20 24.62 -1.10
N GLY A 792 -4.63 24.09 -2.24
CA GLY A 792 -5.71 24.72 -3.00
C GLY A 792 -7.05 24.72 -2.24
N VAL A 793 -7.38 23.59 -1.61
CA VAL A 793 -8.65 23.37 -0.89
C VAL A 793 -8.37 22.81 0.51
N PRO A 794 -8.63 23.59 1.59
CA PRO A 794 -8.28 23.17 2.95
C PRO A 794 -9.35 22.24 3.54
N SER A 795 -9.57 21.06 2.98
CA SER A 795 -10.60 20.13 3.47
C SER A 795 -10.21 19.43 4.78
N PRO A 796 -11.00 19.54 5.87
CA PRO A 796 -10.75 18.83 7.13
C PRO A 796 -10.72 17.31 7.01
N ALA A 797 -11.39 16.74 5.99
CA ALA A 797 -11.42 15.29 5.76
C ALA A 797 -10.10 14.77 5.17
N THR A 798 -9.39 15.59 4.39
CA THR A 798 -8.15 15.17 3.72
C THR A 798 -6.90 15.32 4.59
N LEU A 799 -6.99 16.05 5.72
CA LEU A 799 -5.89 16.34 6.65
C LEU A 799 -4.59 16.71 5.89
N ASN A 800 -4.60 17.88 5.29
CA ASN A 800 -3.45 18.53 4.63
C ASN A 800 -2.60 19.31 5.64
N LEU A 801 -1.48 19.87 5.20
CA LEU A 801 -0.55 20.62 6.06
C LEU A 801 -1.20 21.81 6.81
N GLU A 802 -2.21 22.47 6.24
CA GLU A 802 -3.02 23.49 6.93
C GLU A 802 -3.88 22.90 8.04
N THR A 803 -4.65 21.86 7.73
CA THR A 803 -5.65 21.24 8.64
C THR A 803 -5.05 20.33 9.71
N ILE A 804 -3.73 20.13 9.69
CA ILE A 804 -2.95 19.54 10.80
C ILE A 804 -2.07 20.57 11.52
N GLY A 805 -2.21 21.86 11.18
CA GLY A 805 -1.55 22.97 11.86
C GLY A 805 -0.03 23.04 11.64
N LEU A 806 0.49 22.59 10.49
CA LEU A 806 1.92 22.71 10.14
C LEU A 806 2.20 23.88 9.19
N ALA A 807 1.20 24.39 8.50
CA ALA A 807 1.31 25.51 7.58
C ALA A 807 0.07 26.40 7.66
N GLU A 808 0.22 27.68 7.32
CA GLU A 808 -0.86 28.64 7.24
C GLU A 808 -0.79 29.36 5.89
N VAL A 809 -1.87 29.30 5.11
CA VAL A 809 -2.04 30.14 3.93
C VAL A 809 -2.54 31.51 4.39
N VAL A 810 -1.79 32.54 4.04
CA VAL A 810 -2.05 33.94 4.40
C VAL A 810 -2.63 34.65 3.18
N TYR A 811 -3.60 35.53 3.45
CA TYR A 811 -4.20 36.43 2.48
C TYR A 811 -3.53 37.80 2.62
N PRO A 812 -2.53 38.15 1.79
CA PRO A 812 -1.78 39.40 1.95
C PRO A 812 -2.70 40.61 1.86
N SER A 813 -2.41 41.64 2.66
CA SER A 813 -3.16 42.91 2.71
C SER A 813 -4.62 42.79 3.19
N ILE A 814 -5.06 41.66 3.73
CA ILE A 814 -6.42 41.54 4.26
C ILE A 814 -6.66 42.41 5.52
N ASP A 815 -5.59 42.64 6.30
CA ASP A 815 -5.63 43.44 7.53
C ASP A 815 -5.85 44.94 7.28
N SER A 816 -5.74 45.41 6.03
CA SER A 816 -6.02 46.81 5.69
C SER A 816 -7.50 47.11 5.46
N LEU A 817 -8.39 46.11 5.55
CA LEU A 817 -9.83 46.26 5.31
C LEU A 817 -10.57 46.46 6.65
N PRO A 818 -11.07 47.67 6.96
CA PRO A 818 -11.79 47.95 8.20
C PRO A 818 -13.23 47.40 8.16
N MET A 819 -13.86 47.23 9.32
CA MET A 819 -15.27 46.81 9.37
C MET A 819 -16.19 47.86 8.72
N PRO A 820 -17.10 47.48 7.80
CA PRO A 820 -18.03 48.42 7.19
C PRO A 820 -18.97 49.08 8.19
N ALA A 821 -19.17 50.40 8.05
CA ALA A 821 -20.07 51.18 8.91
C ALA A 821 -21.52 50.66 8.91
N ALA A 822 -21.97 50.09 7.79
CA ALA A 822 -23.30 49.49 7.65
C ALA A 822 -23.57 48.35 8.65
N LEU A 823 -22.54 47.59 9.01
CA LEU A 823 -22.64 46.57 10.06
C LEU A 823 -22.45 47.20 11.45
N ARG A 824 -21.48 48.10 11.61
CA ARG A 824 -21.16 48.75 12.89
C ARG A 824 -22.38 49.38 13.56
N VAL A 825 -23.21 50.10 12.81
CA VAL A 825 -24.39 50.81 13.33
C VAL A 825 -25.51 49.87 13.77
N ARG A 826 -25.50 48.61 13.32
CA ARG A 826 -26.53 47.60 13.64
C ARG A 826 -26.16 46.70 14.82
N LEU A 827 -24.95 46.85 15.38
CA LEU A 827 -24.50 46.05 16.52
C LEU A 827 -25.13 46.57 17.83
N PRO A 828 -25.37 45.69 18.81
CA PRO A 828 -26.17 46.01 20.00
C PRO A 828 -25.51 47.03 20.94
N ASP A 829 -24.17 47.06 21.01
CA ASP A 829 -23.41 47.94 21.89
C ASP A 829 -21.98 48.20 21.35
N GLY A 830 -21.28 49.17 21.97
CA GLY A 830 -19.94 49.57 21.56
C GLY A 830 -18.83 48.57 21.86
N GLU A 831 -18.98 47.71 22.87
CA GLU A 831 -18.00 46.69 23.23
C GLU A 831 -18.02 45.53 22.22
N THR A 832 -19.23 45.07 21.85
CA THR A 832 -19.47 44.11 20.78
C THR A 832 -18.94 44.62 19.44
N ALA A 833 -19.17 45.91 19.13
CA ALA A 833 -18.62 46.54 17.93
C ALA A 833 -17.09 46.55 17.93
N HIS A 834 -16.46 46.90 19.04
CA HIS A 834 -15.00 46.92 19.16
C HIS A 834 -14.39 45.52 19.01
N ARG A 835 -14.94 44.50 19.67
CA ARG A 835 -14.47 43.11 19.55
C ARG A 835 -14.59 42.58 18.13
N LEU A 836 -15.70 42.87 17.44
CA LEU A 836 -15.89 42.45 16.06
C LEU A 836 -14.95 43.20 15.10
N GLU A 837 -14.66 44.48 15.36
CA GLU A 837 -13.69 45.27 14.60
C GLU A 837 -12.29 44.70 14.66
N GLU A 838 -11.80 44.33 15.85
CA GLU A 838 -10.51 43.67 16.02
C GLU A 838 -10.46 42.29 15.35
N ALA A 839 -11.61 41.60 15.26
CA ALA A 839 -11.74 40.30 14.64
C ALA A 839 -12.02 40.36 13.13
N TRP A 840 -12.33 41.54 12.57
CA TRP A 840 -12.87 41.67 11.21
C TRP A 840 -11.94 41.15 10.11
N PRO A 841 -10.62 41.45 10.10
CA PRO A 841 -9.72 40.85 9.11
C PRO A 841 -9.68 39.31 9.17
N ARG A 842 -9.76 38.75 10.39
CA ARG A 842 -9.82 37.30 10.59
C ARG A 842 -11.16 36.73 10.12
N PHE A 843 -12.26 37.48 10.29
CA PHE A 843 -13.58 37.13 9.74
C PHE A 843 -13.54 37.04 8.21
N LEU A 844 -12.96 38.04 7.54
CA LEU A 844 -12.74 38.02 6.08
C LEU A 844 -11.85 36.85 5.64
N ALA A 845 -10.77 36.55 6.37
CA ALA A 845 -9.91 35.39 6.11
C ALA A 845 -10.69 34.06 6.23
N GLY A 846 -11.55 33.94 7.26
CA GLY A 846 -12.45 32.79 7.42
C GLY A 846 -13.45 32.66 6.27
N MET A 847 -13.94 33.78 5.72
CA MET A 847 -14.76 33.76 4.51
C MET A 847 -14.00 33.28 3.28
N LEU A 848 -12.76 33.70 3.09
CA LEU A 848 -11.92 33.26 1.97
C LEU A 848 -11.53 31.78 2.09
N ASP A 849 -11.34 31.27 3.30
CA ASP A 849 -11.21 29.82 3.53
C ASP A 849 -12.46 29.07 3.04
N MET A 850 -13.67 29.63 3.23
CA MET A 850 -14.92 29.08 2.68
C MET A 850 -15.00 29.18 1.16
N VAL A 851 -14.46 30.25 0.57
CA VAL A 851 -14.33 30.42 -0.89
C VAL A 851 -13.46 29.30 -1.46
N ARG A 852 -12.28 29.04 -0.86
CA ARG A 852 -11.41 27.91 -1.22
C ARG A 852 -12.05 26.54 -1.00
N LEU A 853 -12.71 26.32 0.14
CA LEU A 853 -13.46 25.08 0.43
C LEU A 853 -14.55 24.78 -0.61
N SER A 854 -15.13 25.82 -1.18
CA SER A 854 -16.14 25.74 -2.24
C SER A 854 -15.52 25.63 -3.64
N ARG A 855 -14.19 25.46 -3.72
CA ARG A 855 -13.39 25.33 -4.95
C ARG A 855 -13.44 26.59 -5.83
N CYS A 856 -13.73 27.74 -5.24
CA CYS A 856 -13.69 29.04 -5.92
C CYS A 856 -12.28 29.63 -5.89
N VAL A 857 -11.33 28.85 -6.42
CA VAL A 857 -9.90 29.14 -6.47
C VAL A 857 -9.38 28.77 -7.85
N THR A 858 -8.43 29.52 -8.40
CA THR A 858 -7.71 29.20 -9.64
C THR A 858 -6.21 29.13 -9.40
N PHE A 859 -5.56 28.25 -10.14
CA PHE A 859 -4.12 28.06 -10.21
C PHE A 859 -3.49 28.81 -11.40
N GLY A 860 -4.27 29.65 -12.09
CA GLY A 860 -3.80 30.55 -13.15
C GLY A 860 -4.02 30.05 -14.58
N SER A 861 -4.43 28.79 -14.77
CA SER A 861 -4.85 28.27 -16.07
C SER A 861 -5.95 27.21 -15.92
N ALA A 862 -6.83 27.12 -16.93
CA ALA A 862 -7.91 26.13 -16.94
C ALA A 862 -7.39 24.68 -16.91
N GLU A 863 -6.24 24.44 -17.55
CA GLU A 863 -5.60 23.12 -17.55
C GLU A 863 -5.15 22.72 -16.14
N LEU A 864 -4.51 23.63 -15.39
CA LEU A 864 -4.11 23.36 -14.00
C LEU A 864 -5.34 23.24 -13.10
N ASP A 865 -6.38 24.05 -13.30
CA ASP A 865 -7.61 24.00 -12.50
C ASP A 865 -8.33 22.64 -12.59
N ILE A 866 -8.21 21.97 -13.75
CA ILE A 866 -8.78 20.64 -13.98
C ILE A 866 -7.82 19.53 -13.54
N SER A 867 -6.53 19.65 -13.85
CA SER A 867 -5.55 18.56 -13.72
C SER A 867 -4.88 18.49 -12.33
N ALA A 868 -4.84 19.61 -11.59
CA ALA A 868 -4.16 19.67 -10.32
C ALA A 868 -4.97 19.03 -9.19
N SER A 869 -6.29 19.16 -9.13
CA SER A 869 -7.07 18.59 -8.01
C SER A 869 -7.82 17.33 -8.44
N VAL A 870 -8.08 16.42 -7.48
CA VAL A 870 -8.95 15.23 -7.69
C VAL A 870 -10.35 15.66 -8.16
N PHE A 871 -10.80 16.82 -7.67
CA PHE A 871 -12.00 17.48 -8.15
C PHE A 871 -11.63 18.84 -8.72
N PRO A 872 -12.06 19.19 -9.94
CA PRO A 872 -11.71 20.46 -10.56
C PRO A 872 -12.01 21.67 -9.68
N VAL A 873 -11.11 22.65 -9.71
CA VAL A 873 -11.31 23.98 -9.12
C VAL A 873 -11.76 24.97 -10.20
N GLY A 874 -11.62 26.28 -9.97
CA GLY A 874 -11.93 27.31 -10.96
C GLY A 874 -13.36 27.88 -10.89
N LYS A 875 -14.17 27.44 -9.91
CA LYS A 875 -15.53 27.97 -9.70
C LYS A 875 -15.52 29.44 -9.28
N TRP A 876 -16.67 30.09 -9.40
CA TRP A 876 -16.87 31.49 -8.99
C TRP A 876 -17.85 31.58 -7.82
N MET A 877 -17.63 32.54 -6.94
CA MET A 877 -18.49 32.81 -5.80
C MET A 877 -19.33 34.06 -6.06
N SER A 878 -20.64 33.95 -6.12
CA SER A 878 -21.54 35.10 -6.15
C SER A 878 -22.14 35.36 -4.77
N LEU A 879 -22.85 36.48 -4.62
CA LEU A 879 -23.57 36.79 -3.38
C LEU A 879 -24.73 35.81 -3.13
N ASN A 880 -25.65 35.65 -4.09
CA ASN A 880 -26.93 34.92 -3.91
C ASN A 880 -27.34 33.99 -5.08
N ALA A 881 -26.50 33.84 -6.09
CA ALA A 881 -26.79 33.10 -7.33
C ALA A 881 -26.04 31.76 -7.42
N THR A 882 -26.66 30.77 -8.04
CA THR A 882 -26.10 29.41 -8.20
C THR A 882 -26.13 28.96 -9.65
N GLY A 883 -25.17 28.11 -10.03
CA GLY A 883 -25.06 27.55 -11.37
C GLY A 883 -23.97 26.47 -11.45
N PRO A 884 -23.71 25.88 -12.64
CA PRO A 884 -22.75 24.77 -12.78
C PRO A 884 -21.32 25.11 -12.29
N PHE A 885 -20.88 26.35 -12.51
CA PHE A 885 -19.58 26.88 -12.08
C PHE A 885 -19.70 28.08 -11.13
N LEU A 886 -20.90 28.32 -10.59
CA LEU A 886 -21.23 29.47 -9.75
C LEU A 886 -21.81 29.00 -8.42
N VAL A 887 -21.22 29.43 -7.31
CA VAL A 887 -21.63 29.06 -5.95
C VAL A 887 -22.10 30.32 -5.20
N SER A 888 -23.18 30.21 -4.45
CA SER A 888 -23.71 31.32 -3.66
C SER A 888 -23.01 31.43 -2.29
N MET A 889 -22.72 32.66 -1.86
CA MET A 889 -22.27 32.98 -0.50
C MET A 889 -23.41 32.90 0.50
N LEU A 890 -24.58 33.43 0.15
CA LEU A 890 -25.77 33.39 0.99
C LEU A 890 -26.49 32.04 0.85
N PRO A 891 -27.16 31.57 1.91
CA PRO A 891 -28.02 30.39 1.84
C PRO A 891 -29.12 30.60 0.78
N GLY A 892 -29.29 29.62 -0.12
CA GLY A 892 -30.46 29.56 -1.01
C GLY A 892 -31.68 29.05 -0.25
N SER A 893 -32.31 27.98 -0.71
CA SER A 893 -33.41 27.30 0.02
C SER A 893 -32.96 26.60 1.30
N ALA A 894 -31.66 26.35 1.47
CA ALA A 894 -31.09 25.70 2.64
C ALA A 894 -30.87 26.70 3.78
N ARG A 895 -31.69 26.63 4.84
CA ARG A 895 -31.66 27.60 5.95
C ARG A 895 -30.39 27.59 6.81
N ASP A 896 -29.70 26.46 6.95
CA ASP A 896 -28.58 26.31 7.90
C ASP A 896 -27.27 25.82 7.24
N THR A 897 -26.70 26.65 6.36
CA THR A 897 -25.42 26.36 5.71
C THR A 897 -24.23 26.56 6.65
N ARG A 898 -23.06 26.00 6.29
CA ARG A 898 -21.81 26.19 7.05
C ARG A 898 -21.45 27.68 7.24
N ARG A 899 -21.73 28.51 6.23
CA ARG A 899 -21.42 29.95 6.22
C ARG A 899 -22.29 30.71 7.21
N VAL A 900 -23.57 30.38 7.24
CA VAL A 900 -24.55 30.90 8.20
C VAL A 900 -24.13 30.57 9.62
N ARG A 901 -23.84 29.29 9.91
CA ARG A 901 -23.37 28.85 11.23
C ARG A 901 -22.10 29.56 11.69
N PHE A 902 -21.14 29.75 10.78
CA PHE A 902 -19.90 30.47 11.08
C PHE A 902 -20.18 31.94 11.42
N ALA A 903 -20.93 32.66 10.58
CA ALA A 903 -21.25 34.07 10.81
C ALA A 903 -22.05 34.28 12.10
N ARG A 904 -23.08 33.47 12.33
CA ARG A 904 -23.87 33.49 13.57
C ARG A 904 -23.00 33.22 14.79
N GLY A 905 -22.13 32.20 14.73
CA GLY A 905 -21.23 31.85 15.83
C GLY A 905 -20.25 32.97 16.18
N VAL A 906 -19.69 33.65 15.17
CA VAL A 906 -18.77 34.79 15.39
C VAL A 906 -19.52 35.96 16.03
N LEU A 907 -20.73 36.28 15.58
CA LEU A 907 -21.54 37.36 16.16
C LEU A 907 -21.89 37.07 17.63
N GLN A 908 -22.29 35.83 17.95
CA GLN A 908 -22.53 35.41 19.33
C GLN A 908 -21.26 35.53 20.19
N ALA A 909 -20.11 35.07 19.67
CA ALA A 909 -18.84 35.16 20.37
C ALA A 909 -18.34 36.61 20.54
N ALA A 910 -18.75 37.52 19.67
CA ALA A 910 -18.47 38.95 19.79
C ALA A 910 -19.28 39.63 20.90
N GLY A 911 -20.43 39.06 21.29
CA GLY A 911 -21.30 39.59 22.35
C GLY A 911 -22.78 39.70 21.98
N CYS A 912 -23.18 39.39 20.74
CA CYS A 912 -24.60 39.44 20.34
C CYS A 912 -25.43 38.35 21.04
N SER A 913 -26.67 38.67 21.42
CA SER A 913 -27.63 37.65 21.85
C SER A 913 -27.93 36.66 20.72
N PRO A 914 -28.41 35.44 21.01
CA PRO A 914 -28.77 34.47 19.98
C PRO A 914 -29.74 35.01 18.93
N GLU A 915 -30.72 35.81 19.35
CA GLU A 915 -31.71 36.45 18.48
C GLU A 915 -31.06 37.52 17.59
N ALA A 916 -30.25 38.40 18.17
CA ALA A 916 -29.53 39.43 17.42
C ALA A 916 -28.55 38.82 16.40
N ALA A 917 -27.87 37.73 16.75
CA ALA A 917 -26.99 37.02 15.83
C ALA A 917 -27.77 36.34 14.68
N GLU A 918 -28.96 35.79 14.96
CA GLU A 918 -29.84 35.24 13.94
C GLU A 918 -30.38 36.32 12.99
N GLU A 919 -30.58 37.55 13.45
CA GLU A 919 -30.99 38.67 12.57
C GLU A 919 -29.82 39.24 11.75
N LEU A 920 -28.61 39.29 12.31
CA LEU A 920 -27.47 40.01 11.71
C LEU A 920 -26.55 39.15 10.83
N HIS A 921 -26.60 37.82 10.91
CA HIS A 921 -25.62 36.95 10.23
C HIS A 921 -25.61 37.08 8.70
N LEU A 922 -26.77 37.24 8.05
CA LEU A 922 -26.84 37.44 6.60
C LEU A 922 -26.26 38.78 6.19
N LEU A 923 -26.56 39.83 6.95
CA LEU A 923 -26.00 41.16 6.73
C LEU A 923 -24.47 41.13 6.87
N ALA A 924 -23.95 40.46 7.89
CA ALA A 924 -22.51 40.32 8.10
C ALA A 924 -21.81 39.60 6.92
N LEU A 925 -22.43 38.54 6.36
CA LEU A 925 -21.92 37.87 5.17
C LEU A 925 -21.99 38.75 3.92
N GLU A 926 -23.09 39.48 3.75
CA GLU A 926 -23.32 40.37 2.61
C GLU A 926 -22.33 41.53 2.59
N VAL A 927 -22.19 42.26 3.70
CA VAL A 927 -21.27 43.42 3.78
C VAL A 927 -19.81 43.00 3.61
N ALA A 928 -19.43 41.84 4.13
CA ALA A 928 -18.10 41.29 3.95
C ALA A 928 -17.85 40.83 2.51
N PHE A 929 -18.84 40.21 1.85
CA PHE A 929 -18.73 39.84 0.44
C PHE A 929 -18.59 41.07 -0.46
N ASN A 930 -19.41 42.10 -0.25
CA ASN A 930 -19.35 43.35 -1.01
C ASN A 930 -18.01 44.06 -0.79
N GLN A 931 -17.50 44.10 0.44
CA GLN A 931 -16.17 44.64 0.71
C GLN A 931 -15.07 43.88 -0.03
N LEU A 932 -15.12 42.55 -0.08
CA LEU A 932 -14.15 41.75 -0.85
C LEU A 932 -14.29 41.99 -2.36
N LEU A 933 -15.51 42.18 -2.86
CA LEU A 933 -15.79 42.52 -4.25
C LEU A 933 -15.17 43.87 -4.63
N ASP A 934 -15.38 44.90 -3.80
CA ASP A 934 -14.82 46.24 -3.99
C ASP A 934 -13.28 46.23 -3.88
N ALA A 935 -12.74 45.44 -2.94
CA ALA A 935 -11.30 45.28 -2.78
C ALA A 935 -10.64 44.57 -3.98
N ALA A 936 -11.35 43.65 -4.64
CA ALA A 936 -10.91 43.03 -5.88
C ALA A 936 -10.98 44.03 -7.06
N ALA A 937 -12.07 44.78 -7.19
CA ALA A 937 -12.26 45.77 -8.25
C ALA A 937 -11.23 46.91 -8.17
N SER A 938 -10.92 47.39 -6.97
CA SER A 938 -9.90 48.42 -6.71
C SER A 938 -8.45 47.91 -6.75
N GLN A 939 -8.23 46.60 -6.97
CA GLN A 939 -6.91 45.95 -6.90
C GLN A 939 -6.19 46.10 -5.55
N THR A 940 -6.92 46.44 -4.48
CA THR A 940 -6.39 46.43 -3.11
C THR A 940 -5.95 45.02 -2.71
N LEU A 941 -6.69 44.01 -3.17
CA LEU A 941 -6.35 42.58 -3.04
C LEU A 941 -6.02 42.00 -4.43
N PRO A 942 -4.77 42.13 -4.93
CA PRO A 942 -4.43 41.73 -6.30
C PRO A 942 -4.56 40.22 -6.53
N TRP A 943 -4.57 39.39 -5.49
CA TRP A 943 -4.78 37.94 -5.62
C TRP A 943 -6.26 37.54 -5.68
N LEU A 944 -7.20 38.49 -5.62
CA LEU A 944 -8.64 38.24 -5.74
C LEU A 944 -9.15 38.71 -7.10
N GLU A 945 -9.72 37.80 -7.89
CA GLU A 945 -10.35 38.12 -9.18
C GLU A 945 -11.82 38.48 -8.98
N GLN A 946 -12.30 39.42 -9.79
CA GLN A 946 -13.71 39.77 -9.93
C GLN A 946 -14.10 39.72 -11.40
N GLU A 947 -15.23 39.09 -11.71
CA GLU A 947 -15.80 39.06 -13.06
C GLU A 947 -17.32 38.82 -12.98
N ASP A 948 -18.05 39.31 -13.97
CA ASP A 948 -19.47 39.00 -14.11
C ASP A 948 -19.67 37.57 -14.63
N ARG A 949 -20.56 36.83 -13.97
CA ARG A 949 -20.86 35.43 -14.27
C ARG A 949 -22.32 35.22 -14.55
N GLN A 950 -22.59 34.42 -15.59
CA GLN A 950 -23.95 34.08 -15.98
C GLN A 950 -24.59 33.16 -14.94
N SER A 951 -25.71 33.58 -14.35
CA SER A 951 -26.54 32.78 -13.44
C SER A 951 -27.77 32.18 -14.13
N GLY A 952 -28.11 32.65 -15.33
CA GLY A 952 -29.25 32.19 -16.12
C GLY A 952 -29.23 32.76 -17.55
N PRO A 953 -30.23 32.48 -18.40
CA PRO A 953 -30.19 32.81 -19.83
C PRO A 953 -29.89 34.29 -20.15
N GLN A 954 -30.26 35.22 -19.26
CA GLN A 954 -30.09 36.67 -19.46
C GLN A 954 -29.63 37.43 -18.19
N VAL A 955 -29.12 36.73 -17.17
CA VAL A 955 -28.72 37.35 -15.90
C VAL A 955 -27.24 37.10 -15.64
N ALA A 956 -26.47 38.18 -15.55
CA ALA A 956 -25.09 38.18 -15.10
C ALA A 956 -25.01 38.79 -13.70
N VAL A 957 -24.18 38.20 -12.84
CA VAL A 957 -23.96 38.65 -11.46
C VAL A 957 -22.47 38.78 -11.19
N PRO A 958 -22.04 39.78 -10.41
CA PRO A 958 -20.64 39.90 -10.03
C PRO A 958 -20.25 38.72 -9.14
N ALA A 959 -19.08 38.16 -9.40
CA ALA A 959 -18.55 37.04 -8.65
C ALA A 959 -17.05 37.18 -8.41
N ILE A 960 -16.56 36.57 -7.33
CA ILE A 960 -15.15 36.55 -6.95
C ILE A 960 -14.54 35.15 -7.02
N ARG A 961 -13.22 35.10 -7.24
CA ARG A 961 -12.42 33.87 -7.22
C ARG A 961 -11.00 34.16 -6.75
N VAL A 962 -10.40 33.27 -5.98
CA VAL A 962 -9.05 33.45 -5.42
C VAL A 962 -7.97 32.95 -6.39
N ARG A 963 -6.93 33.75 -6.67
CA ARG A 963 -5.70 33.31 -7.34
C ARG A 963 -4.73 32.72 -6.33
N PHE A 964 -4.56 31.40 -6.34
CA PHE A 964 -3.81 30.69 -5.30
C PHE A 964 -2.33 31.10 -5.22
N PHE A 965 -1.63 31.24 -6.35
CA PHE A 965 -0.20 31.59 -6.35
C PHE A 965 0.08 33.06 -5.96
N GLY A 966 -0.95 33.92 -5.93
CA GLY A 966 -0.84 35.27 -5.37
C GLY A 966 -0.93 35.32 -3.84
N LEU A 967 -1.18 34.19 -3.18
CA LEU A 967 -1.23 34.09 -1.71
C LEU A 967 0.17 33.88 -1.12
N SER A 968 0.27 34.00 0.19
CA SER A 968 1.50 33.73 0.94
C SER A 968 1.38 32.49 1.82
N LEU A 969 2.52 31.89 2.14
CA LEU A 969 2.61 30.72 3.00
C LEU A 969 3.58 31.01 4.15
N ARG A 970 3.20 30.61 5.37
CA ARG A 970 4.05 30.73 6.55
C ARG A 970 3.87 29.56 7.52
N PRO A 971 4.82 29.34 8.45
CA PRO A 971 4.57 28.55 9.65
C PRO A 971 3.45 29.18 10.48
N PRO A 972 2.48 28.40 11.03
CA PRO A 972 1.40 28.95 11.84
C PRO A 972 1.95 29.61 13.11
N ARG A 973 1.53 30.85 13.37
CA ARG A 973 1.85 31.58 14.60
C ARG A 973 1.16 30.97 15.80
N GLU A 974 -0.13 30.74 15.63
CA GLU A 974 -0.99 30.06 16.58
C GLU A 974 -1.67 28.90 15.86
N VAL A 975 -2.03 27.88 16.63
CA VAL A 975 -2.79 26.75 16.12
C VAL A 975 -3.95 26.55 17.07
N PHE A 976 -5.13 26.33 16.53
CA PHE A 976 -6.35 26.18 17.30
C PHE A 976 -6.87 24.75 17.21
N ARG A 977 -7.43 24.25 18.30
CA ARG A 977 -8.09 22.94 18.37
C ARG A 977 -9.52 23.09 18.85
N CYS A 978 -10.46 22.44 18.16
CA CYS A 978 -11.86 22.41 18.57
C CYS A 978 -12.06 21.39 19.71
N ARG A 979 -12.61 21.80 20.85
CA ARG A 979 -12.91 20.90 21.98
C ARG A 979 -13.98 19.85 21.68
N VAL A 980 -14.90 20.13 20.75
CA VAL A 980 -16.01 19.22 20.41
C VAL A 980 -15.58 18.20 19.36
N THR A 981 -14.96 18.64 18.27
CA THR A 981 -14.60 17.75 17.16
C THR A 981 -13.16 17.24 17.22
N GLY A 982 -12.26 17.94 17.92
CA GLY A 982 -10.81 17.67 17.87
C GLY A 982 -10.14 18.18 16.58
N ALA A 983 -10.88 18.87 15.69
CA ALA A 983 -10.31 19.43 14.47
C ALA A 983 -9.25 20.48 14.79
N VAL A 984 -8.17 20.50 14.00
CA VAL A 984 -7.08 21.47 14.09
C VAL A 984 -7.23 22.48 12.94
N TRP A 985 -7.02 23.76 13.23
CA TRP A 985 -7.04 24.82 12.23
C TRP A 985 -5.95 25.86 12.51
N PRO A 986 -5.35 26.48 11.49
CA PRO A 986 -4.28 27.47 11.69
C PRO A 986 -4.81 28.85 12.13
N ARG A 987 -6.12 29.04 12.23
CA ARG A 987 -6.75 30.31 12.65
C ARG A 987 -8.11 30.13 13.33
N ALA A 988 -8.48 31.06 14.20
CA ALA A 988 -9.83 31.14 14.75
C ALA A 988 -10.29 32.60 14.77
N VAL A 989 -11.60 32.80 14.65
CA VAL A 989 -12.27 34.11 14.72
C VAL A 989 -13.17 34.05 15.95
N LEU A 990 -12.71 34.64 17.07
CA LEU A 990 -13.43 34.59 18.36
C LEU A 990 -13.86 33.16 18.73
N GLY A 991 -12.94 32.19 18.61
CA GLY A 991 -13.22 30.77 18.91
C GLY A 991 -14.08 30.03 17.85
N CYS A 992 -14.38 30.66 16.71
CA CYS A 992 -15.08 30.05 15.58
C CYS A 992 -14.16 29.80 14.39
N ALA A 993 -14.48 28.82 13.55
CA ALA A 993 -13.80 28.58 12.27
C ALA A 993 -14.79 28.07 11.22
N PRO A 994 -14.50 28.21 9.91
CA PRO A 994 -15.40 27.82 8.82
C PRO A 994 -15.45 26.30 8.57
N ILE A 995 -15.66 25.51 9.63
CA ILE A 995 -15.69 24.05 9.64
C ILE A 995 -17.02 23.58 10.25
N ARG A 996 -17.54 22.42 9.82
CA ARG A 996 -18.78 21.85 10.38
C ARG A 996 -18.62 21.49 11.86
N GLY A 997 -19.67 21.73 12.65
CA GLY A 997 -19.75 21.37 14.06
C GLY A 997 -18.90 22.23 15.00
N VAL A 998 -18.52 23.45 14.57
CA VAL A 998 -17.61 24.32 15.35
C VAL A 998 -18.11 25.77 15.43
N THR A 999 -18.78 26.10 16.53
CA THR A 999 -19.19 27.47 16.90
C THR A 999 -18.75 27.74 18.33
N GLY A 1000 -17.76 28.62 18.52
CA GLY A 1000 -17.27 29.03 19.85
C GLY A 1000 -16.48 27.96 20.62
N THR A 1001 -15.93 26.95 19.95
CA THR A 1001 -15.27 25.80 20.61
C THR A 1001 -13.81 25.62 20.24
N PHE A 1002 -13.23 26.50 19.41
CA PHE A 1002 -11.79 26.52 19.12
C PHE A 1002 -11.01 27.22 20.22
N GLU A 1003 -9.94 26.58 20.65
CA GLU A 1003 -9.01 27.12 21.63
C GLU A 1003 -7.58 27.09 21.14
N PRO A 1004 -6.77 28.09 21.53
CA PRO A 1004 -5.35 28.10 21.22
C PRO A 1004 -4.66 26.90 21.86
N VAL A 1005 -3.85 26.22 21.07
CA VAL A 1005 -3.01 25.11 21.55
C VAL A 1005 -1.77 25.72 22.22
N THR A 1006 -1.68 25.56 23.55
CA THR A 1006 -0.58 26.11 24.36
C THR A 1006 0.78 25.53 24.00
N CYS A 1007 0.83 24.28 23.54
CA CYS A 1007 2.06 23.62 23.11
C CYS A 1007 1.84 22.86 21.79
N GLN A 1008 2.45 23.34 20.70
CA GLN A 1008 2.27 22.74 19.38
C GLN A 1008 2.76 21.28 19.28
N SER A 1009 3.64 20.83 20.19
CA SER A 1009 4.07 19.42 20.24
C SER A 1009 2.99 18.50 20.85
N ALA A 1010 2.02 19.05 21.59
CA ALA A 1010 0.87 18.27 22.07
C ALA A 1010 0.04 17.71 20.91
N LEU A 1011 0.01 18.41 19.76
CA LEU A 1011 -0.66 17.93 18.54
C LEU A 1011 0.07 16.75 17.87
N ASN A 1012 1.34 16.51 18.20
CA ASN A 1012 2.06 15.33 17.69
C ASN A 1012 1.56 14.04 18.34
N TRP A 1013 0.82 14.15 19.45
CA TRP A 1013 0.19 13.03 20.17
C TRP A 1013 -1.34 13.09 20.10
N ASP A 1014 -1.90 14.05 19.34
CA ASP A 1014 -3.34 14.19 19.18
C ASP A 1014 -3.90 13.01 18.34
N PRO A 1015 -4.86 12.22 18.84
CA PRO A 1015 -5.30 11.00 18.15
C PRO A 1015 -5.89 11.24 16.74
N ARG A 1016 -6.34 12.46 16.44
CA ARG A 1016 -6.91 12.81 15.13
C ARG A 1016 -5.84 13.24 14.12
N SER A 1017 -4.79 13.93 14.54
CA SER A 1017 -3.80 14.57 13.66
C SER A 1017 -2.37 14.00 13.75
N ALA A 1018 -2.03 13.29 14.83
CA ALA A 1018 -0.70 12.75 15.12
C ALA A 1018 -0.11 11.96 13.96
N ARG A 1019 -0.84 11.00 13.37
CA ARG A 1019 -0.31 10.15 12.27
C ARG A 1019 0.25 10.96 11.10
N LYS A 1020 -0.40 12.07 10.73
CA LYS A 1020 0.06 12.89 9.60
C LYS A 1020 1.08 13.94 10.03
N ARG A 1021 1.07 14.33 11.31
CA ARG A 1021 1.92 15.39 11.85
C ARG A 1021 3.25 14.87 12.40
N ASP A 1022 3.23 13.86 13.27
CA ASP A 1022 4.40 13.34 13.98
C ASP A 1022 5.52 12.84 13.05
N PRO A 1023 5.25 12.08 11.97
CA PRO A 1023 6.31 11.67 11.04
C PRO A 1023 6.99 12.85 10.34
N LEU A 1024 6.23 13.92 10.07
CA LEU A 1024 6.75 15.13 9.44
C LEU A 1024 7.62 15.90 10.43
N VAL A 1025 7.19 16.02 11.69
CA VAL A 1025 7.95 16.71 12.75
C VAL A 1025 9.20 15.93 13.16
N ARG A 1026 9.13 14.60 13.36
CA ARG A 1026 10.31 13.78 13.64
C ARG A 1026 11.32 13.76 12.49
N CYS A 1027 10.88 13.86 11.24
CA CYS A 1027 11.79 13.96 10.11
C CYS A 1027 12.58 15.28 10.15
N VAL A 1028 11.93 16.36 10.55
CA VAL A 1028 12.54 17.68 10.76
C VAL A 1028 13.56 17.64 11.92
N GLU A 1029 13.19 17.07 13.07
CA GLU A 1029 14.06 16.97 14.25
C GLU A 1029 15.21 15.97 14.08
N GLY A 1030 14.96 14.84 13.40
CA GLY A 1030 15.95 13.79 13.14
C GLY A 1030 16.97 14.14 12.05
N ALA A 1031 16.63 15.04 11.11
CA ALA A 1031 17.59 15.58 10.13
C ALA A 1031 18.68 16.42 10.81
N PHE A 1032 18.34 17.12 11.90
CA PHE A 1032 19.29 17.92 12.69
C PHE A 1032 20.29 17.08 13.49
N ARG A 1033 19.88 15.92 14.03
CA ARG A 1033 20.80 15.04 14.78
C ARG A 1033 21.84 14.31 13.91
N ARG A 1034 21.71 14.36 12.59
CA ARG A 1034 22.70 13.80 11.64
C ARG A 1034 23.69 14.85 11.11
N GLY A 1035 23.48 16.13 11.46
CA GLY A 1035 24.36 17.24 11.09
C GLY A 1035 25.25 17.75 12.24
N SER A 1036 25.28 17.05 13.39
CA SER A 1036 26.12 17.34 14.55
C SER A 1036 27.08 16.20 14.84
#